data_AF-A0A414RKC9-F1
#
_entry.id   AF-A0A414RKC9-F1
#
_cell.length_a   1.000
_cell.length_b   1.000
_cell.length_c   1.000
_cell.angle_alpha   90.00
_cell.angle_beta   90.00
_cell.angle_gamma   90.00
#
_symmetry.space_group_name_H-M   'P 1'
#
loop_
_entity.id
_entity.type
_entity.pdbx_description
1 polymer ?
#
loop_
_entity_poly.entity_id
_entity_poly.type
_entity_poly.pdbx_seq_one_letter_code
_entity_poly.pdbx_strand_id
1 'polypeptide(L)'
;MKKRVLAMFMAALVSVGTVLAPADMGSAYAAEVTQEETEESAAEALLENETPGVTVETETSETEEIQTTEGKEIPETQMVEETSETKEAAETQTVEVIAETEETVDVQTTGENEARSATLSEMPTGLLPFEAVGEITLDRETAEEEEAENILKSSAYYNSTWEKYGSYYFYNQLSSKEKAYWDALNKVCLKYMTTQADAAKYNISGTTYYYIDIVGSSSLSLSQMEEVYQIFRYSNPQYYFLKSAYLKNGTYGIAGCVYPAFANGSARAAATKKVQSQVSSWQKKIDACSTDEKKVKMIHDLIIDKVEYNQTLYDNNFKDEDTAYSQSAYSVFCTDLTVCAGYSQAFEMMCNGSGIDAVAVTSYYHEWNKVRLNDSWYNVDCTWDDADGTIYYGYFERSDNYYDTVNYSSYVFHAEEDIWEGYLPACTIDSGATSTAPGTIAAITQTVAKPVISASVSGTSYKVKITSKTSGAVIYYTTDGSEPNAAYSKGTRYTGAFTVSPGKTVKAVAVCNKYADSSVSSKKLAKLTTYKITFKSNGGKGSMSKQSMAKGVSTAISKNKFSKKYYTFAGWKTKANGKGKSYKNKQKIKLTKNITLYAQWKLTKYKITYKLNGGKNAKKNPTAYTYKTSTIKLKNPTRKGYVFKGWYLDKKFKKKVTVINKGSSGNKTLYAKWKKK
;
A
#
# COMPACT_ATOMS: atom_id res chain seq x y z
N MET A 1 -28.63 14.43 -33.09
CA MET A 1 -28.54 14.28 -34.57
C MET A 1 -28.23 12.81 -34.88
N LYS A 2 -28.19 12.37 -36.13
CA LYS A 2 -27.98 10.94 -36.47
C LYS A 2 -26.48 10.63 -36.46
N LYS A 3 -26.01 9.67 -35.64
CA LYS A 3 -24.68 9.04 -35.82
C LYS A 3 -24.60 8.53 -37.27
N ARG A 4 -23.59 8.95 -38.03
CA ARG A 4 -23.48 8.65 -39.48
C ARG A 4 -22.07 8.88 -40.05
N VAL A 5 -21.10 8.07 -39.64
CA VAL A 5 -19.91 7.76 -40.45
C VAL A 5 -19.80 6.24 -40.60
N LEU A 6 -19.25 5.82 -41.73
CA LEU A 6 -19.14 4.44 -42.20
C LEU A 6 -18.19 3.62 -41.31
N ALA A 7 -18.68 2.54 -40.71
CA ALA A 7 -17.84 1.49 -40.19
C ALA A 7 -17.31 0.58 -41.33
N MET A 8 -16.02 0.24 -41.27
CA MET A 8 -15.42 -0.84 -42.05
C MET A 8 -14.58 -1.70 -41.11
N PHE A 9 -14.91 -2.99 -41.02
CA PHE A 9 -14.21 -3.95 -40.18
C PHE A 9 -12.73 -4.09 -40.58
N MET A 10 -11.85 -4.26 -39.58
CA MET A 10 -10.42 -4.47 -39.83
C MET A 10 -10.14 -5.79 -40.58
N ALA A 11 -9.46 -5.69 -41.71
CA ALA A 11 -8.57 -6.72 -42.23
C ALA A 11 -7.51 -6.10 -43.14
N ALA A 12 -6.23 -6.21 -42.79
CA ALA A 12 -5.14 -5.68 -43.60
C ALA A 12 -4.82 -6.59 -44.80
N LEU A 13 -5.54 -6.40 -45.92
CA LEU A 13 -5.24 -7.05 -47.21
C LEU A 13 -5.19 -6.03 -48.35
N VAL A 14 -4.13 -6.09 -49.15
CA VAL A 14 -3.84 -5.14 -50.23
C VAL A 14 -4.59 -5.52 -51.51
N SER A 15 -5.43 -4.61 -52.02
CA SER A 15 -5.74 -4.51 -53.45
C SER A 15 -6.22 -3.11 -53.83
N VAL A 16 -6.06 -2.71 -55.09
CA VAL A 16 -6.36 -1.36 -55.59
C VAL A 16 -7.70 -1.36 -56.34
N GLY A 17 -8.60 -0.44 -56.00
CA GLY A 17 -9.89 -0.23 -56.66
C GLY A 17 -10.31 1.24 -56.60
N THR A 18 -10.96 1.73 -57.66
CA THR A 18 -11.08 3.17 -57.93
C THR A 18 -12.52 3.69 -58.08
N VAL A 19 -12.74 4.90 -57.56
CA VAL A 19 -13.56 5.98 -58.19
C VAL A 19 -15.09 5.78 -58.25
N LEU A 20 -15.81 6.40 -57.29
CA LEU A 20 -16.68 7.57 -57.53
C LEU A 20 -17.37 8.07 -56.23
N ALA A 21 -17.72 9.35 -56.18
CA ALA A 21 -18.54 9.96 -55.13
C ALA A 21 -19.93 10.34 -55.68
N PRO A 22 -21.01 10.28 -54.87
CA PRO A 22 -22.36 10.69 -55.28
C PRO A 22 -22.55 12.20 -55.20
N ALA A 23 -23.54 12.72 -55.93
CA ALA A 23 -24.02 14.10 -55.82
C ALA A 23 -25.07 14.23 -54.70
N ASP A 24 -25.06 15.37 -54.00
CA ASP A 24 -26.00 15.70 -52.92
C ASP A 24 -27.17 16.57 -53.42
N MET A 25 -28.33 16.51 -52.76
CA MET A 25 -29.49 17.35 -53.07
C MET A 25 -30.30 17.72 -51.82
N GLY A 26 -30.37 19.02 -51.56
CA GLY A 26 -31.52 19.67 -50.92
C GLY A 26 -31.55 19.65 -49.40
N SER A 27 -31.07 20.73 -48.79
CA SER A 27 -31.44 21.10 -47.41
C SER A 27 -32.40 22.30 -47.42
N ALA A 28 -33.49 22.17 -46.67
CA ALA A 28 -34.40 23.28 -46.31
C ALA A 28 -35.03 22.94 -44.97
N TYR A 29 -34.89 23.83 -43.98
CA TYR A 29 -35.44 23.68 -42.64
C TYR A 29 -36.43 24.81 -42.34
N ALA A 30 -37.64 24.45 -41.94
CA ALA A 30 -38.50 25.19 -41.03
C ALA A 30 -39.17 24.12 -40.16
N ALA A 31 -39.01 24.03 -38.84
CA ALA A 31 -39.04 25.05 -37.78
C ALA A 31 -40.45 25.55 -37.49
N GLU A 32 -41.10 24.94 -36.50
CA GLU A 32 -42.13 25.59 -35.68
C GLU A 32 -42.13 24.98 -34.27
N VAL A 33 -42.71 25.70 -33.31
CA VAL A 33 -42.65 25.39 -31.87
C VAL A 33 -44.05 25.57 -31.27
N THR A 34 -44.47 24.61 -30.44
CA THR A 34 -45.59 24.77 -29.51
C THR A 34 -45.20 24.26 -28.13
N GLN A 35 -45.77 24.87 -27.09
CA GLN A 35 -45.63 24.48 -25.68
C GLN A 35 -46.94 23.82 -25.20
N GLU A 36 -46.99 23.54 -23.89
CA GLU A 36 -48.18 23.22 -23.09
C GLU A 36 -48.75 21.80 -23.34
N GLU A 37 -49.33 21.12 -22.34
CA GLU A 37 -49.60 21.52 -20.94
C GLU A 37 -49.42 20.36 -19.95
N THR A 38 -49.53 20.64 -18.65
CA THR A 38 -49.50 19.65 -17.56
C THR A 38 -50.90 19.13 -17.23
N GLU A 39 -51.03 17.86 -16.84
CA GLU A 39 -52.10 17.48 -15.91
C GLU A 39 -51.72 16.29 -15.00
N GLU A 40 -52.47 16.15 -13.91
CA GLU A 40 -52.23 15.29 -12.75
C GLU A 40 -53.44 14.37 -12.52
N SER A 41 -53.22 13.10 -12.18
CA SER A 41 -54.29 12.26 -11.60
C SER A 41 -53.73 11.18 -10.68
N ALA A 42 -54.57 10.70 -9.77
CA ALA A 42 -54.27 9.74 -8.73
C ALA A 42 -55.48 8.82 -8.47
N ALA A 43 -55.32 7.88 -7.52
CA ALA A 43 -56.28 6.82 -7.16
C ALA A 43 -56.36 5.65 -8.19
N GLU A 44 -56.74 4.42 -7.83
CA GLU A 44 -57.15 3.90 -6.50
C GLU A 44 -56.70 2.43 -6.26
N ALA A 45 -57.02 1.91 -5.07
CA ALA A 45 -56.57 0.61 -4.54
C ALA A 45 -57.43 -0.59 -4.98
N LEU A 46 -57.01 -1.82 -4.58
CA LEU A 46 -57.77 -3.05 -4.23
C LEU A 46 -56.72 -4.17 -3.99
N LEU A 47 -56.45 -4.62 -2.75
CA LEU A 47 -57.10 -5.70 -1.95
C LEU A 47 -56.77 -7.16 -2.34
N GLU A 48 -56.21 -7.89 -1.36
CA GLU A 48 -56.51 -9.31 -0.99
C GLU A 48 -56.26 -10.48 -1.99
N ASN A 49 -55.98 -11.73 -1.57
CA ASN A 49 -55.34 -12.25 -0.36
C ASN A 49 -54.85 -13.71 -0.56
N GLU A 50 -54.11 -14.24 0.41
CA GLU A 50 -53.95 -15.68 0.77
C GLU A 50 -53.33 -16.72 -0.18
N THR A 51 -52.51 -17.59 0.43
CA THR A 51 -52.09 -18.90 -0.08
C THR A 51 -53.07 -19.99 0.35
N PRO A 52 -53.02 -21.18 -0.28
CA PRO A 52 -52.64 -22.33 0.55
C PRO A 52 -51.61 -23.26 -0.13
N GLY A 53 -50.87 -24.02 0.67
CA GLY A 53 -49.99 -25.09 0.21
C GLY A 53 -50.50 -26.47 0.60
N VAL A 54 -50.13 -27.49 -0.17
CA VAL A 54 -50.37 -28.91 0.12
C VAL A 54 -49.10 -29.71 -0.22
N THR A 55 -48.74 -30.62 0.66
CA THR A 55 -47.64 -31.61 0.54
C THR A 55 -48.17 -32.98 0.11
N VAL A 56 -47.26 -33.93 -0.22
CA VAL A 56 -47.32 -35.41 0.03
C VAL A 56 -46.82 -36.24 -1.19
N GLU A 57 -45.71 -37.00 -0.96
CA GLU A 57 -45.35 -38.37 -1.45
C GLU A 57 -45.36 -38.73 -2.96
N THR A 58 -44.77 -39.84 -3.45
CA THR A 58 -43.41 -40.46 -3.38
C THR A 58 -43.31 -41.48 -4.55
N GLU A 59 -42.26 -42.32 -4.60
CA GLU A 59 -42.06 -43.50 -5.49
C GLU A 59 -41.65 -43.15 -6.94
N THR A 60 -40.62 -43.71 -7.64
CA THR A 60 -39.71 -44.89 -7.62
C THR A 60 -40.03 -46.03 -8.60
N SER A 61 -39.28 -46.09 -9.72
CA SER A 61 -38.86 -47.30 -10.47
C SER A 61 -37.76 -46.88 -11.48
N GLU A 62 -36.56 -47.48 -11.47
CA GLU A 62 -36.13 -48.60 -12.34
C GLU A 62 -36.22 -48.26 -13.86
N THR A 63 -35.14 -47.99 -14.61
CA THR A 63 -33.95 -48.80 -15.04
C THR A 63 -34.22 -49.84 -16.13
N GLU A 64 -33.52 -49.71 -17.27
CA GLU A 64 -33.11 -50.86 -18.11
C GLU A 64 -31.84 -50.51 -18.92
N GLU A 65 -31.00 -51.50 -19.21
CA GLU A 65 -29.73 -51.39 -19.97
C GLU A 65 -29.86 -51.99 -21.38
N ILE A 66 -29.00 -51.57 -22.34
CA ILE A 66 -28.53 -52.43 -23.45
C ILE A 66 -27.03 -52.21 -23.68
N GLN A 67 -26.30 -53.29 -24.04
CA GLN A 67 -24.84 -53.42 -24.11
C GLN A 67 -24.41 -53.90 -25.55
N THR A 68 -23.16 -53.81 -26.05
CA THR A 68 -21.87 -53.39 -25.43
C THR A 68 -21.12 -52.40 -26.37
N THR A 69 -19.90 -52.51 -26.93
CA THR A 69 -18.79 -53.51 -26.97
C THR A 69 -17.47 -52.84 -27.45
N GLU A 70 -16.31 -53.27 -26.92
CA GLU A 70 -14.92 -53.32 -27.48
C GLU A 70 -14.29 -52.14 -28.28
N GLY A 71 -12.99 -51.80 -28.15
CA GLY A 71 -11.95 -52.26 -27.21
C GLY A 71 -10.53 -52.37 -27.80
N LYS A 72 -9.50 -51.76 -27.17
CA LYS A 72 -8.08 -52.21 -27.22
C LYS A 72 -7.16 -51.57 -26.16
N GLU A 73 -5.99 -52.19 -25.98
CA GLU A 73 -5.12 -52.16 -24.79
C GLU A 73 -3.81 -51.32 -25.00
N ILE A 74 -3.24 -50.62 -23.98
CA ILE A 74 -2.16 -51.01 -23.02
C ILE A 74 -0.82 -51.33 -23.77
N PRO A 75 0.36 -50.73 -23.42
CA PRO A 75 0.96 -50.86 -22.08
C PRO A 75 1.74 -49.70 -21.44
N GLU A 76 2.08 -49.92 -20.17
CA GLU A 76 2.90 -49.13 -19.25
C GLU A 76 4.41 -49.23 -19.51
N THR A 77 5.21 -48.41 -18.81
CA THR A 77 6.61 -48.77 -18.46
C THR A 77 7.03 -48.17 -17.11
N GLN A 78 7.50 -49.01 -16.18
CA GLN A 78 8.37 -48.63 -15.04
C GLN A 78 9.86 -48.78 -15.44
N MET A 79 10.76 -48.94 -14.44
CA MET A 79 12.23 -49.18 -14.51
C MET A 79 13.07 -47.88 -14.42
N VAL A 80 14.16 -47.74 -13.62
CA VAL A 80 14.89 -48.64 -12.68
C VAL A 80 15.30 -47.85 -11.41
N GLU A 81 15.44 -48.53 -10.27
CA GLU A 81 16.18 -48.08 -9.09
C GLU A 81 17.51 -48.87 -8.99
N GLU A 82 18.67 -48.23 -8.77
CA GLU A 82 19.98 -48.91 -8.73
C GLU A 82 20.81 -48.52 -7.51
N THR A 83 21.42 -49.51 -6.83
CA THR A 83 22.10 -49.36 -5.54
C THR A 83 23.41 -50.12 -5.46
N SER A 84 24.47 -49.48 -4.95
CA SER A 84 25.66 -50.11 -4.35
C SER A 84 26.48 -49.07 -3.58
N GLU A 85 27.39 -49.39 -2.68
CA GLU A 85 27.43 -50.31 -1.53
C GLU A 85 28.77 -50.02 -0.82
N THR A 86 28.73 -49.60 0.44
CA THR A 86 29.80 -49.76 1.47
C THR A 86 31.23 -49.22 1.22
N LYS A 87 31.77 -48.45 2.19
CA LYS A 87 32.66 -49.03 3.23
C LYS A 87 33.04 -48.05 4.36
N GLU A 88 33.56 -48.62 5.44
CA GLU A 88 33.91 -47.98 6.70
C GLU A 88 35.26 -47.24 6.68
N ALA A 89 35.39 -46.21 7.52
CA ALA A 89 36.56 -45.99 8.37
C ALA A 89 36.17 -45.09 9.56
N ALA A 90 36.86 -45.22 10.69
CA ALA A 90 36.55 -44.51 11.95
C ALA A 90 37.65 -43.50 12.37
N GLU A 91 37.36 -42.78 13.46
CA GLU A 91 38.26 -41.90 14.24
C GLU A 91 38.56 -40.49 13.66
N THR A 92 38.86 -39.46 14.46
CA THR A 92 38.94 -39.34 15.94
C THR A 92 38.39 -37.97 16.42
N GLN A 93 38.16 -37.82 17.74
CA GLN A 93 37.75 -36.54 18.34
C GLN A 93 38.86 -35.47 18.30
N THR A 94 38.51 -34.23 17.92
CA THR A 94 39.04 -33.03 18.57
C THR A 94 37.92 -32.03 18.84
N VAL A 95 37.96 -31.36 20.00
CA VAL A 95 36.94 -30.39 20.44
C VAL A 95 37.55 -28.99 20.45
N GLU A 96 37.15 -28.12 19.51
CA GLU A 96 37.38 -26.68 19.63
C GLU A 96 36.11 -25.95 20.06
N VAL A 97 36.22 -25.21 21.17
CA VAL A 97 35.15 -24.37 21.70
C VAL A 97 35.23 -22.99 21.04
N ILE A 98 34.46 -22.78 19.97
CA ILE A 98 34.27 -21.44 19.39
C ILE A 98 33.26 -20.67 20.25
N ALA A 99 33.61 -19.44 20.61
CA ALA A 99 32.93 -18.67 21.65
C ALA A 99 31.73 -17.87 21.15
N GLU A 100 30.81 -17.57 22.08
CA GLU A 100 29.60 -16.77 21.88
C GLU A 100 29.89 -15.41 21.20
N THR A 101 29.32 -15.20 20.01
CA THR A 101 29.01 -13.87 19.50
C THR A 101 27.50 -13.62 19.65
N GLU A 102 27.07 -13.18 20.84
CA GLU A 102 25.72 -12.60 21.01
C GLU A 102 25.63 -11.34 20.13
N GLU A 103 25.09 -11.49 18.92
CA GLU A 103 24.86 -10.37 18.02
C GLU A 103 23.84 -9.40 18.63
N THR A 104 24.12 -8.10 18.54
CA THR A 104 23.38 -7.10 19.31
C THR A 104 22.03 -6.80 18.69
N VAL A 105 21.01 -7.57 19.08
CA VAL A 105 19.60 -7.18 18.92
C VAL A 105 19.33 -5.93 19.75
N ASP A 106 19.61 -4.78 19.15
CA ASP A 106 19.06 -3.52 19.58
C ASP A 106 17.63 -3.43 19.05
N VAL A 107 16.71 -3.23 19.98
CA VAL A 107 15.30 -3.01 19.66
C VAL A 107 15.19 -1.58 19.15
N GLN A 108 15.48 -1.39 17.86
CA GLN A 108 14.73 -0.42 17.09
C GLN A 108 13.24 -0.74 17.26
N THR A 109 12.43 0.29 17.40
CA THR A 109 11.01 0.18 17.08
C THR A 109 10.91 0.05 15.57
N THR A 110 10.98 -1.19 15.08
CA THR A 110 10.52 -1.51 13.72
C THR A 110 9.10 -0.99 13.59
N GLY A 111 8.87 -0.13 12.60
CA GLY A 111 7.53 0.32 12.27
C GLY A 111 6.67 -0.83 11.75
N GLU A 112 5.52 -0.47 11.21
CA GLU A 112 4.59 -1.36 10.56
C GLU A 112 5.32 -2.26 9.54
N ASN A 113 5.20 -3.59 9.70
CA ASN A 113 5.40 -4.54 8.60
C ASN A 113 4.18 -4.48 7.66
N GLU A 114 3.87 -3.28 7.18
CA GLU A 114 2.99 -3.04 6.03
C GLU A 114 3.82 -3.35 4.77
N ALA A 115 4.17 -4.64 4.62
CA ALA A 115 4.85 -5.14 3.44
C ALA A 115 3.88 -5.09 2.26
N ARG A 116 4.24 -4.26 1.29
CA ARG A 116 3.60 -4.14 -0.03
C ARG A 116 3.66 -5.49 -0.77
N SER A 117 2.62 -5.85 -1.53
CA SER A 117 2.55 -7.17 -2.19
C SER A 117 3.62 -7.34 -3.28
N ALA A 118 3.79 -6.29 -4.10
CA ALA A 118 4.84 -6.15 -5.10
C ALA A 118 5.29 -4.67 -5.19
N THR A 119 6.54 -4.44 -5.57
CA THR A 119 7.05 -3.12 -6.00
C THR A 119 6.78 -2.94 -7.49
N LEU A 120 6.30 -1.77 -7.93
CA LEU A 120 6.11 -1.53 -9.35
C LEU A 120 7.49 -1.21 -9.95
N SER A 121 7.94 -2.05 -10.88
CA SER A 121 9.19 -1.82 -11.62
C SER A 121 9.00 -0.84 -12.78
N GLU A 122 7.80 -0.85 -13.37
CA GLU A 122 7.38 -0.01 -14.50
C GLU A 122 6.01 0.62 -14.18
N MET A 123 5.37 1.30 -15.14
CA MET A 123 4.28 2.26 -14.85
C MET A 123 3.13 2.17 -15.85
N PRO A 124 1.86 2.30 -15.41
CA PRO A 124 0.66 2.16 -16.25
C PRO A 124 0.70 3.09 -17.45
N THR A 125 0.70 2.53 -18.66
CA THR A 125 0.71 3.36 -19.87
C THR A 125 -0.68 3.62 -20.43
N GLY A 126 -1.54 2.59 -20.50
CA GLY A 126 -2.68 2.65 -21.43
C GLY A 126 -2.20 2.99 -22.85
N LEU A 127 -3.04 3.70 -23.61
CA LEU A 127 -2.69 4.23 -24.93
C LEU A 127 -1.79 5.48 -24.92
N LEU A 128 -1.59 6.15 -23.77
CA LEU A 128 -0.72 7.32 -23.68
C LEU A 128 0.05 7.35 -22.34
N PRO A 129 1.36 7.01 -22.35
CA PRO A 129 2.13 6.78 -21.13
C PRO A 129 2.25 8.00 -20.20
N PHE A 130 2.45 7.72 -18.92
CA PHE A 130 2.66 8.75 -17.90
C PHE A 130 4.07 9.37 -17.96
N GLU A 131 4.15 10.63 -18.42
CA GLU A 131 5.44 11.31 -18.62
C GLU A 131 5.88 12.19 -17.45
N ALA A 132 7.14 12.01 -17.01
CA ALA A 132 7.84 12.93 -16.14
C ALA A 132 8.49 14.07 -16.96
N VAL A 133 7.71 15.11 -17.27
CA VAL A 133 8.04 16.11 -18.32
C VAL A 133 9.08 17.17 -17.95
N GLY A 134 9.67 17.13 -16.74
CA GLY A 134 10.75 18.02 -16.34
C GLY A 134 10.98 18.13 -14.83
N GLU A 135 12.02 18.87 -14.44
CA GLU A 135 12.33 19.21 -13.05
C GLU A 135 12.06 20.68 -12.73
N ILE A 136 11.35 20.93 -11.64
CA ILE A 136 11.09 22.25 -11.06
C ILE A 136 11.87 22.43 -9.75
N THR A 137 12.89 23.29 -9.78
CA THR A 137 13.61 23.70 -8.58
C THR A 137 12.88 24.84 -7.90
N LEU A 138 12.37 24.61 -6.69
CA LEU A 138 12.07 25.69 -5.75
C LEU A 138 13.27 25.88 -4.83
N ASP A 139 13.86 27.07 -4.85
CA ASP A 139 15.03 27.38 -4.02
C ASP A 139 14.67 27.35 -2.53
N ARG A 140 15.53 26.67 -1.75
CA ARG A 140 15.32 26.43 -0.31
C ARG A 140 15.21 27.70 0.52
N GLU A 141 15.64 28.86 0.02
CA GLU A 141 15.49 30.16 0.72
C GLU A 141 14.04 30.67 0.70
N THR A 142 13.17 30.15 -0.17
CA THR A 142 11.69 30.30 -0.05
C THR A 142 11.04 29.18 0.76
N ALA A 143 11.84 28.27 1.33
CA ALA A 143 11.44 27.20 2.23
C ALA A 143 12.20 27.26 3.57
N GLU A 144 12.65 28.44 3.99
CA GLU A 144 13.15 28.66 5.37
C GLU A 144 11.97 28.73 6.36
N GLU A 145 11.90 27.72 7.22
CA GLU A 145 11.16 27.64 8.50
C GLU A 145 9.64 27.92 8.54
N GLU A 146 8.94 28.15 7.41
CA GLU A 146 7.51 27.77 7.33
C GLU A 146 7.37 26.26 7.08
N GLU A 147 7.06 25.55 8.16
CA GLU A 147 6.98 24.09 8.21
C GLU A 147 6.04 23.47 7.17
N ALA A 148 6.53 22.46 6.44
CA ALA A 148 5.68 21.49 5.73
C ALA A 148 4.74 20.69 6.67
N GLU A 149 4.79 20.90 8.00
CA GLU A 149 3.84 20.35 8.96
C GLU A 149 2.40 20.89 8.80
N ASN A 150 2.18 22.04 8.13
CA ASN A 150 0.85 22.68 8.15
C ASN A 150 -0.15 22.20 7.09
N ILE A 151 0.25 21.35 6.12
CA ILE A 151 -0.74 20.61 5.32
C ILE A 151 -1.45 19.52 6.17
N LEU A 152 -0.78 19.00 7.22
CA LEU A 152 -1.26 17.91 8.09
C LEU A 152 -2.27 18.32 9.18
N LYS A 153 -2.68 19.60 9.27
CA LYS A 153 -3.62 20.09 10.30
C LYS A 153 -4.97 20.57 9.73
N SER A 154 -5.66 19.69 9.01
CA SER A 154 -7.12 19.80 8.86
C SER A 154 -7.78 18.42 8.86
N SER A 155 -8.04 17.86 10.06
CA SER A 155 -9.00 16.75 10.23
C SER A 155 -10.46 17.25 10.14
N ALA A 156 -10.69 18.25 9.28
CA ALA A 156 -11.97 18.88 9.03
C ALA A 156 -12.67 18.10 7.92
N TYR A 157 -13.21 16.94 8.29
CA TYR A 157 -14.34 16.25 7.68
C TYR A 157 -14.61 16.64 6.21
N TYR A 158 -13.79 16.12 5.29
CA TYR A 158 -13.99 16.39 3.87
C TYR A 158 -15.34 15.79 3.44
N ASN A 159 -16.26 16.68 3.08
CA ASN A 159 -17.59 16.39 2.58
C ASN A 159 -17.79 17.19 1.29
N SER A 160 -16.83 17.03 0.36
CA SER A 160 -17.06 17.49 -1.01
C SER A 160 -17.99 16.50 -1.70
N THR A 161 -18.90 16.98 -2.53
CA THR A 161 -19.73 16.12 -3.39
C THR A 161 -18.93 15.38 -4.47
N TRP A 162 -17.61 15.59 -4.53
CA TRP A 162 -16.71 15.03 -5.53
C TRP A 162 -15.95 13.78 -5.06
N GLU A 163 -15.71 13.64 -3.75
CA GLU A 163 -14.92 12.52 -3.22
C GLU A 163 -15.58 11.15 -3.39
N LYS A 164 -16.92 11.09 -3.56
CA LYS A 164 -17.64 9.84 -3.84
C LYS A 164 -17.36 9.23 -5.21
N TYR A 165 -16.74 9.97 -6.13
CA TYR A 165 -16.53 9.55 -7.52
C TYR A 165 -15.15 8.90 -7.77
N GLY A 166 -14.30 8.80 -6.75
CA GLY A 166 -13.02 8.09 -6.81
C GLY A 166 -13.04 6.81 -5.98
N SER A 167 -12.14 5.88 -6.31
CA SER A 167 -12.03 4.57 -5.65
C SER A 167 -11.01 4.60 -4.50
N TYR A 168 -11.35 4.03 -3.34
CA TYR A 168 -10.35 3.71 -2.31
C TYR A 168 -9.81 2.28 -2.43
N TYR A 169 -10.09 1.55 -3.53
CA TYR A 169 -9.63 0.17 -3.71
C TYR A 169 -8.11 0.04 -3.53
N PHE A 170 -7.35 0.81 -4.31
CA PHE A 170 -5.90 0.84 -4.22
C PHE A 170 -5.41 1.57 -2.97
N TYR A 171 -6.05 2.70 -2.59
CA TYR A 171 -5.77 3.40 -1.33
C TYR A 171 -5.74 2.44 -0.16
N ASN A 172 -6.70 1.53 -0.05
CA ASN A 172 -6.80 0.58 1.06
C ASN A 172 -5.59 -0.36 1.17
N GLN A 173 -4.88 -0.61 0.07
CA GLN A 173 -3.71 -1.48 -0.01
C GLN A 173 -2.39 -0.75 0.31
N LEU A 174 -2.37 0.59 0.21
CA LEU A 174 -1.21 1.42 0.52
C LEU A 174 -0.82 1.35 2.00
N SER A 175 0.48 1.51 2.28
CA SER A 175 1.00 1.68 3.64
C SER A 175 0.55 3.02 4.25
N SER A 176 0.68 3.14 5.57
CA SER A 176 0.32 4.33 6.34
C SER A 176 1.08 5.61 5.91
N LYS A 177 2.24 5.48 5.24
CA LYS A 177 2.97 6.61 4.65
C LYS A 177 2.43 7.02 3.28
N GLU A 178 2.17 6.03 2.43
CA GLU A 178 1.66 6.22 1.07
C GLU A 178 0.22 6.76 1.12
N LYS A 179 -0.58 6.34 2.11
CA LYS A 179 -1.88 6.95 2.45
C LYS A 179 -1.77 8.43 2.82
N ALA A 180 -0.80 8.80 3.65
CA ALA A 180 -0.58 10.21 4.00
C ALA A 180 -0.16 11.06 2.79
N TYR A 181 0.52 10.47 1.81
CA TYR A 181 0.85 11.11 0.54
C TYR A 181 -0.37 11.23 -0.39
N TRP A 182 -1.17 10.17 -0.55
CA TRP A 182 -2.44 10.18 -1.27
C TRP A 182 -3.44 11.19 -0.70
N ASP A 183 -3.59 11.26 0.63
CA ASP A 183 -4.47 12.23 1.28
C ASP A 183 -4.00 13.68 1.07
N ALA A 184 -2.69 13.91 0.87
CA ALA A 184 -2.14 15.22 0.50
C ALA A 184 -2.36 15.54 -0.99
N LEU A 185 -2.19 14.57 -1.90
CA LEU A 185 -2.56 14.69 -3.32
C LEU A 185 -4.06 15.02 -3.47
N ASN A 186 -4.92 14.28 -2.76
CA ASN A 186 -6.36 14.52 -2.73
C ASN A 186 -6.68 15.95 -2.25
N LYS A 187 -6.00 16.44 -1.20
CA LYS A 187 -6.21 17.80 -0.68
C LYS A 187 -5.87 18.89 -1.70
N VAL A 188 -4.77 18.75 -2.44
CA VAL A 188 -4.40 19.70 -3.51
C VAL A 188 -5.39 19.59 -4.67
N CYS A 189 -5.75 18.39 -5.11
CA CYS A 189 -6.70 18.23 -6.21
C CYS A 189 -8.09 18.76 -5.85
N LEU A 190 -8.54 18.61 -4.60
CA LEU A 190 -9.75 19.27 -4.07
C LEU A 190 -9.65 20.79 -4.05
N LYS A 191 -8.50 21.38 -3.69
CA LYS A 191 -8.27 22.84 -3.81
C LYS A 191 -8.51 23.29 -5.26
N TYR A 192 -7.93 22.61 -6.24
CA TYR A 192 -8.08 22.96 -7.65
C TYR A 192 -9.48 22.66 -8.21
N MET A 193 -10.16 21.60 -7.73
CA MET A 193 -11.55 21.27 -8.09
C MET A 193 -12.56 22.29 -7.55
N THR A 194 -12.40 22.72 -6.30
CA THR A 194 -13.42 23.52 -5.58
C THR A 194 -13.14 25.02 -5.55
N THR A 195 -11.99 25.47 -6.02
CA THR A 195 -11.61 26.90 -6.03
C THR A 195 -11.09 27.36 -7.39
N GLN A 196 -11.16 28.67 -7.63
CA GLN A 196 -10.64 29.32 -8.84
C GLN A 196 -9.12 29.58 -8.77
N ALA A 197 -8.35 28.73 -8.09
CA ALA A 197 -6.89 28.82 -8.10
C ALA A 197 -6.31 28.56 -9.51
N ASP A 198 -5.43 29.43 -9.99
CA ASP A 198 -4.69 29.22 -11.22
C ASP A 198 -3.59 28.16 -11.04
N ALA A 199 -3.32 27.40 -12.10
CA ALA A 199 -2.19 26.49 -12.19
C ALA A 199 -0.90 27.28 -12.48
N ALA A 200 0.20 26.87 -11.85
CA ALA A 200 1.52 27.44 -12.13
C ALA A 200 1.98 27.04 -13.54
N LYS A 201 2.88 27.83 -14.14
CA LYS A 201 3.42 27.61 -15.49
C LYS A 201 4.87 27.17 -15.44
N TYR A 202 5.26 26.26 -16.33
CA TYR A 202 6.65 25.82 -16.53
C TYR A 202 6.93 25.72 -18.02
N ASN A 203 8.06 26.26 -18.47
CA ASN A 203 8.46 26.26 -19.89
C ASN A 203 9.75 25.45 -20.04
N ILE A 204 9.71 24.40 -20.87
CA ILE A 204 10.87 23.55 -21.18
C ILE A 204 10.87 23.21 -22.67
N SER A 205 12.03 23.34 -23.32
CA SER A 205 12.24 22.99 -24.74
C SER A 205 11.23 23.59 -25.75
N GLY A 206 10.60 24.73 -25.41
CA GLY A 206 9.57 25.38 -26.23
C GLY A 206 8.12 25.00 -25.86
N THR A 207 7.91 23.99 -25.03
CA THR A 207 6.60 23.53 -24.54
C THR A 207 6.24 24.21 -23.22
N THR A 208 5.00 24.66 -23.08
CA THR A 208 4.44 25.20 -21.83
C THR A 208 3.59 24.15 -21.12
N TYR A 209 4.07 23.70 -19.95
CA TYR A 209 3.29 22.88 -19.02
C TYR A 209 2.62 23.75 -17.96
N TYR A 210 1.48 23.25 -17.46
CA TYR A 210 0.72 23.85 -16.37
C TYR A 210 0.60 22.83 -15.24
N TYR A 211 0.72 23.25 -13.97
CA TYR A 211 0.78 22.32 -12.84
C TYR A 211 0.10 22.83 -11.56
N ILE A 212 -0.38 21.89 -10.74
CA ILE A 212 -0.93 22.14 -9.39
C ILE A 212 0.17 22.26 -8.32
N ASP A 213 -0.17 22.60 -7.07
CA ASP A 213 0.82 22.67 -5.97
C ASP A 213 1.64 21.37 -5.84
N ILE A 214 2.93 21.49 -5.56
CA ILE A 214 3.84 20.35 -5.38
C ILE A 214 3.46 19.59 -4.10
N VAL A 215 3.29 18.27 -4.20
CA VAL A 215 3.09 17.38 -3.05
C VAL A 215 4.33 16.51 -2.86
N GLY A 216 4.92 16.60 -1.66
CA GLY A 216 6.16 15.92 -1.31
C GLY A 216 6.05 15.05 -0.05
N SER A 217 7.04 14.19 0.17
CA SER A 217 7.13 13.31 1.34
C SER A 217 8.57 13.11 1.77
N SER A 218 8.87 13.40 3.03
CA SER A 218 10.16 13.09 3.67
C SER A 218 10.30 11.62 4.11
N SER A 219 9.30 10.78 3.79
CA SER A 219 9.19 9.40 4.29
C SER A 219 9.14 8.31 3.22
N LEU A 220 9.08 8.70 1.94
CA LEU A 220 9.03 7.87 0.73
C LEU A 220 10.23 8.17 -0.16
N SER A 221 10.56 7.29 -1.11
CA SER A 221 11.44 7.64 -2.24
C SER A 221 10.69 8.46 -3.29
N LEU A 222 11.42 9.02 -4.27
CA LEU A 222 10.80 9.65 -5.43
C LEU A 222 9.92 8.65 -6.20
N SER A 223 10.43 7.44 -6.50
CA SER A 223 9.64 6.43 -7.21
C SER A 223 8.37 6.04 -6.46
N GLN A 224 8.41 5.92 -5.12
CA GLN A 224 7.20 5.68 -4.32
C GLN A 224 6.18 6.83 -4.40
N MET A 225 6.62 8.07 -4.61
CA MET A 225 5.73 9.19 -4.86
C MET A 225 5.18 9.18 -6.30
N GLU A 226 5.98 8.79 -7.29
CA GLU A 226 5.55 8.59 -8.68
C GLU A 226 4.49 7.47 -8.76
N GLU A 227 4.74 6.31 -8.14
CA GLU A 227 3.84 5.16 -8.11
C GLU A 227 2.47 5.52 -7.51
N VAL A 228 2.48 6.20 -6.35
CA VAL A 228 1.25 6.61 -5.67
C VAL A 228 0.54 7.73 -6.43
N TYR A 229 1.25 8.64 -7.10
CA TYR A 229 0.64 9.70 -7.92
C TYR A 229 -0.09 9.15 -9.14
N GLN A 230 0.48 8.17 -9.84
CA GLN A 230 -0.13 7.64 -11.07
C GLN A 230 -1.39 6.84 -10.75
N ILE A 231 -1.33 5.91 -9.78
CA ILE A 231 -2.53 5.20 -9.29
C ILE A 231 -3.56 6.21 -8.76
N PHE A 232 -3.12 7.25 -8.04
CA PHE A 232 -4.02 8.31 -7.57
C PHE A 232 -4.77 9.00 -8.71
N ARG A 233 -4.17 9.26 -9.89
CA ARG A 233 -4.90 9.83 -11.03
C ARG A 233 -5.99 8.87 -11.51
N TYR A 234 -5.62 7.62 -11.83
CA TYR A 234 -6.58 6.63 -12.35
C TYR A 234 -7.76 6.44 -11.41
N SER A 235 -7.50 6.21 -10.11
CA SER A 235 -8.55 6.00 -9.10
C SER A 235 -9.31 7.27 -8.68
N ASN A 236 -9.04 8.42 -9.29
CA ASN A 236 -9.75 9.66 -9.02
C ASN A 236 -10.15 10.38 -10.32
N PRO A 237 -10.96 9.75 -11.19
CA PRO A 237 -11.37 10.30 -12.48
C PRO A 237 -12.15 11.62 -12.36
N GLN A 238 -12.68 11.95 -11.17
CA GLN A 238 -13.25 13.26 -10.91
C GLN A 238 -12.24 14.41 -11.11
N TYR A 239 -10.93 14.19 -10.94
CA TYR A 239 -9.89 15.18 -11.21
C TYR A 239 -9.55 15.28 -12.71
N TYR A 240 -10.60 15.32 -13.54
CA TYR A 240 -10.61 15.37 -15.00
C TYR A 240 -9.66 16.41 -15.64
N PHE A 241 -9.22 17.40 -14.87
CA PHE A 241 -8.33 18.45 -15.32
C PHE A 241 -6.85 18.04 -15.35
N LEU A 242 -6.48 16.93 -14.69
CA LEU A 242 -5.15 16.33 -14.74
C LEU A 242 -4.96 15.58 -16.08
N LYS A 243 -3.77 15.73 -16.69
CA LYS A 243 -3.33 14.90 -17.83
C LYS A 243 -2.35 13.82 -17.37
N SER A 244 -2.01 12.87 -18.26
CA SER A 244 -1.00 11.81 -18.02
C SER A 244 0.46 12.35 -17.98
N ALA A 245 0.72 13.44 -17.25
CA ALA A 245 2.05 14.05 -17.11
C ALA A 245 2.25 14.69 -15.73
N TYR A 246 3.51 14.84 -15.31
CA TYR A 246 3.88 15.48 -14.05
C TYR A 246 5.30 16.05 -14.05
N LEU A 247 5.54 17.00 -13.14
CA LEU A 247 6.85 17.61 -12.88
C LEU A 247 7.45 17.10 -11.56
N LYS A 248 8.77 16.98 -11.51
CA LYS A 248 9.55 16.52 -10.35
C LYS A 248 10.19 17.69 -9.61
N ASN A 249 10.12 17.73 -8.28
CA ASN A 249 10.91 18.67 -7.46
C ASN A 249 12.12 17.94 -6.88
N GLY A 250 13.11 17.66 -7.75
CA GLY A 250 14.22 16.75 -7.45
C GLY A 250 13.71 15.44 -6.86
N THR A 251 14.26 15.03 -5.71
CA THR A 251 13.81 13.83 -4.97
C THR A 251 12.69 14.08 -3.94
N TYR A 252 12.15 15.30 -3.86
CA TYR A 252 11.32 15.75 -2.72
C TYR A 252 9.81 15.68 -2.95
N GLY A 253 9.33 15.69 -4.20
CA GLY A 253 7.90 15.66 -4.50
C GLY A 253 7.54 15.74 -5.98
N ILE A 254 6.24 15.63 -6.25
CA ILE A 254 5.61 15.58 -7.58
C ILE A 254 4.58 16.72 -7.67
N ALA A 255 4.45 17.32 -8.85
CA ALA A 255 3.34 18.20 -9.19
C ALA A 255 2.62 17.67 -10.45
N GLY A 256 1.33 17.39 -10.34
CA GLY A 256 0.53 16.90 -11.47
C GLY A 256 0.33 17.99 -12.52
N CYS A 257 0.48 17.63 -13.80
CA CYS A 257 0.21 18.54 -14.90
C CYS A 257 -1.29 18.61 -15.20
N VAL A 258 -1.76 19.80 -15.59
CA VAL A 258 -3.14 20.05 -16.01
C VAL A 258 -3.18 20.41 -17.50
N TYR A 259 -4.28 20.08 -18.17
CA TYR A 259 -4.50 20.51 -19.55
C TYR A 259 -4.56 22.06 -19.64
N PRO A 260 -4.05 22.68 -20.73
CA PRO A 260 -3.98 24.14 -20.86
C PRO A 260 -5.32 24.86 -20.66
N ALA A 261 -6.43 24.28 -21.12
CA ALA A 261 -7.78 24.84 -20.96
C ALA A 261 -8.27 24.92 -19.50
N PHE A 262 -7.70 24.10 -18.61
CA PHE A 262 -8.05 24.06 -17.18
C PHE A 262 -7.00 24.73 -16.28
N ALA A 263 -5.95 25.31 -16.88
CA ALA A 263 -4.92 26.03 -16.14
C ALA A 263 -5.48 27.27 -15.42
N ASN A 264 -6.36 28.04 -16.08
CA ASN A 264 -7.04 29.14 -15.41
C ASN A 264 -8.18 28.62 -14.51
N GLY A 265 -8.18 29.03 -13.25
CA GLY A 265 -9.14 28.56 -12.25
C GLY A 265 -10.58 28.97 -12.53
N SER A 266 -10.81 30.13 -13.15
CA SER A 266 -12.15 30.58 -13.53
C SER A 266 -12.69 29.77 -14.72
N ALA A 267 -11.87 29.53 -15.75
CA ALA A 267 -12.21 28.66 -16.88
C ALA A 267 -12.46 27.21 -16.42
N ARG A 268 -11.58 26.66 -15.57
CA ARG A 268 -11.74 25.33 -14.98
C ARG A 268 -13.03 25.22 -14.18
N ALA A 269 -13.33 26.16 -13.29
CA ALA A 269 -14.59 26.16 -12.52
C ALA A 269 -15.84 26.27 -13.40
N ALA A 270 -15.76 26.89 -14.58
CA ALA A 270 -16.84 26.88 -15.57
C ALA A 270 -16.98 25.49 -16.25
N ALA A 271 -15.86 24.83 -16.58
CA ALA A 271 -15.85 23.46 -17.06
C ALA A 271 -16.37 22.47 -16.01
N THR A 272 -16.02 22.64 -14.73
CA THR A 272 -16.49 21.82 -13.60
C THR A 272 -18.02 21.84 -13.50
N LYS A 273 -18.66 22.99 -13.73
CA LYS A 273 -20.13 23.11 -13.76
C LYS A 273 -20.76 22.36 -14.94
N LYS A 274 -20.09 22.28 -16.11
CA LYS A 274 -20.57 21.46 -17.24
C LYS A 274 -20.54 19.97 -16.87
N VAL A 275 -19.41 19.48 -16.38
CA VAL A 275 -19.25 18.09 -15.89
C VAL A 275 -20.30 17.79 -14.83
N GLN A 276 -20.45 18.65 -13.81
CA GLN A 276 -21.44 18.48 -12.75
C GLN A 276 -22.87 18.44 -13.27
N SER A 277 -23.22 19.24 -14.28
CA SER A 277 -24.54 19.24 -14.91
C SER A 277 -24.83 17.92 -15.63
N GLN A 278 -23.86 17.40 -16.40
CA GLN A 278 -24.00 16.13 -17.11
C GLN A 278 -24.06 14.94 -16.14
N VAL A 279 -23.12 14.88 -15.18
CA VAL A 279 -23.07 13.87 -14.12
C VAL A 279 -24.36 13.85 -13.31
N SER A 280 -24.91 15.01 -12.94
CA SER A 280 -26.18 15.10 -12.21
C SER A 280 -27.41 14.71 -13.05
N SER A 281 -27.33 14.83 -14.38
CA SER A 281 -28.37 14.36 -15.30
C SER A 281 -28.37 12.83 -15.40
N TRP A 282 -27.18 12.23 -15.51
CA TRP A 282 -27.01 10.78 -15.53
C TRP A 282 -27.32 10.13 -14.18
N GLN A 283 -26.84 10.72 -13.07
CA GLN A 283 -27.11 10.20 -11.71
C GLN A 283 -28.60 10.02 -11.47
N LYS A 284 -29.48 10.91 -11.96
CA LYS A 284 -30.95 10.74 -11.85
C LYS A 284 -31.50 9.50 -12.57
N LYS A 285 -30.93 9.14 -13.73
CA LYS A 285 -31.31 7.92 -14.48
C LYS A 285 -30.80 6.67 -13.76
N ILE A 286 -29.61 6.75 -13.18
CA ILE A 286 -28.95 5.65 -12.46
C ILE A 286 -29.65 5.41 -11.12
N ASP A 287 -29.94 6.45 -10.34
CA ASP A 287 -30.63 6.37 -9.04
C ASP A 287 -32.07 5.82 -9.17
N ALA A 288 -32.68 5.93 -10.36
CA ALA A 288 -33.98 5.33 -10.67
C ALA A 288 -33.91 3.81 -10.96
N CYS A 289 -32.71 3.23 -11.10
CA CYS A 289 -32.51 1.81 -11.35
C CYS A 289 -32.60 0.99 -10.05
N SER A 290 -33.47 -0.02 -10.03
CA SER A 290 -33.86 -0.74 -8.81
C SER A 290 -32.78 -1.65 -8.19
N THR A 291 -31.71 -1.95 -8.91
CA THR A 291 -30.60 -2.84 -8.48
C THR A 291 -29.29 -2.35 -9.09
N ASP A 292 -28.15 -2.79 -8.55
CA ASP A 292 -26.84 -2.27 -8.95
C ASP A 292 -26.38 -2.77 -10.32
N GLU A 293 -26.82 -3.95 -10.76
CA GLU A 293 -26.59 -4.45 -12.14
C GLU A 293 -27.30 -3.54 -13.15
N LYS A 294 -28.53 -3.12 -12.85
CA LYS A 294 -29.27 -2.15 -13.69
C LYS A 294 -28.61 -0.78 -13.71
N LYS A 295 -27.98 -0.36 -12.60
CA LYS A 295 -27.18 0.89 -12.55
C LYS A 295 -25.94 0.79 -13.42
N VAL A 296 -25.17 -0.30 -13.32
CA VAL A 296 -23.97 -0.55 -14.15
C VAL A 296 -24.34 -0.58 -15.63
N LYS A 297 -25.42 -1.28 -16.00
CA LYS A 297 -25.94 -1.27 -17.37
C LYS A 297 -26.36 0.14 -17.82
N MET A 298 -27.07 0.89 -16.98
CA MET A 298 -27.46 2.27 -17.29
C MET A 298 -26.24 3.19 -17.50
N ILE A 299 -25.16 3.01 -16.73
CA ILE A 299 -23.92 3.78 -16.90
C ILE A 299 -23.26 3.45 -18.24
N HIS A 300 -23.09 2.16 -18.52
CA HIS A 300 -22.56 1.64 -19.78
C HIS A 300 -23.33 2.17 -21.01
N ASP A 301 -24.66 1.98 -21.02
CA ASP A 301 -25.55 2.44 -22.10
C ASP A 301 -25.44 3.95 -22.33
N LEU A 302 -25.40 4.75 -21.26
CA LEU A 302 -25.34 6.21 -21.34
C LEU A 302 -24.02 6.74 -21.91
N ILE A 303 -22.91 6.00 -21.73
CA ILE A 303 -21.63 6.33 -22.34
C ILE A 303 -21.72 6.08 -23.85
N ILE A 304 -22.08 4.86 -24.26
CA ILE A 304 -22.07 4.42 -25.66
C ILE A 304 -23.13 5.15 -26.52
N ASP A 305 -24.31 5.46 -25.98
CA ASP A 305 -25.32 6.30 -26.65
C ASP A 305 -24.79 7.72 -26.92
N LYS A 306 -23.98 8.26 -25.99
CA LYS A 306 -23.52 9.65 -26.04
C LYS A 306 -22.30 9.88 -26.94
N VAL A 307 -21.28 9.02 -26.86
CA VAL A 307 -19.94 9.35 -27.41
C VAL A 307 -19.68 8.69 -28.78
N GLU A 308 -18.64 9.15 -29.47
CA GLU A 308 -18.02 8.46 -30.60
C GLU A 308 -16.51 8.22 -30.33
N TYR A 309 -15.96 7.13 -30.87
CA TYR A 309 -14.53 6.81 -30.71
C TYR A 309 -13.65 7.70 -31.60
N ASN A 310 -12.65 8.36 -30.99
CA ASN A 310 -11.77 9.34 -31.63
C ASN A 310 -10.61 8.66 -32.39
N GLN A 311 -10.97 7.93 -33.44
CA GLN A 311 -10.01 7.23 -34.30
C GLN A 311 -8.94 8.17 -34.87
N THR A 312 -9.31 9.43 -35.21
CA THR A 312 -8.36 10.42 -35.75
C THR A 312 -7.27 10.82 -34.77
N LEU A 313 -7.58 10.94 -33.47
CA LEU A 313 -6.58 11.22 -32.44
C LEU A 313 -5.65 10.02 -32.20
N TYR A 314 -6.21 8.81 -32.21
CA TYR A 314 -5.45 7.56 -32.11
C TYR A 314 -4.50 7.40 -33.31
N ASP A 315 -5.01 7.48 -34.53
CA ASP A 315 -4.23 7.38 -35.78
C ASP A 315 -3.15 8.46 -35.89
N ASN A 316 -3.39 9.64 -35.29
CA ASN A 316 -2.40 10.71 -35.27
C ASN A 316 -1.35 10.56 -34.15
N ASN A 317 -1.45 9.54 -33.29
CA ASN A 317 -0.59 9.32 -32.12
C ASN A 317 -0.69 10.47 -31.09
N PHE A 318 -1.92 10.82 -30.71
CA PHE A 318 -2.25 11.72 -29.59
C PHE A 318 -1.66 13.14 -29.64
N LYS A 319 -1.29 13.63 -30.83
CA LYS A 319 -0.66 14.96 -31.02
C LYS A 319 -1.54 16.11 -30.51
N ASP A 320 -2.86 15.96 -30.59
CA ASP A 320 -3.84 16.98 -30.24
C ASP A 320 -4.48 16.77 -28.85
N GLU A 321 -3.95 15.85 -28.03
CA GLU A 321 -4.52 15.47 -26.73
C GLU A 321 -4.71 16.65 -25.77
N ASP A 322 -3.84 17.68 -25.83
CA ASP A 322 -3.99 18.91 -25.03
C ASP A 322 -5.21 19.78 -25.41
N THR A 323 -5.92 19.42 -26.48
CA THR A 323 -7.22 20.01 -26.86
C THR A 323 -8.37 18.99 -26.98
N ALA A 324 -8.07 17.68 -27.06
CA ALA A 324 -9.07 16.61 -27.12
C ALA A 324 -9.49 16.09 -25.73
N TYR A 325 -8.59 16.09 -24.74
CA TYR A 325 -8.84 15.60 -23.37
C TYR A 325 -9.30 14.12 -23.31
N SER A 326 -8.83 13.28 -24.24
CA SER A 326 -9.29 11.90 -24.39
C SER A 326 -8.84 10.98 -23.23
N GLN A 327 -7.75 11.33 -22.54
CA GLN A 327 -7.25 10.62 -21.36
C GLN A 327 -7.98 11.07 -20.07
N SER A 328 -9.25 11.49 -20.19
CA SER A 328 -10.02 12.09 -19.10
C SER A 328 -11.51 11.93 -19.34
N ALA A 329 -12.25 11.61 -18.27
CA ALA A 329 -13.72 11.57 -18.27
C ALA A 329 -14.38 12.89 -18.73
N TYR A 330 -13.65 14.01 -18.74
CA TYR A 330 -14.15 15.27 -19.33
C TYR A 330 -14.61 15.11 -20.77
N SER A 331 -13.92 14.29 -21.58
CA SER A 331 -14.28 14.07 -22.98
C SER A 331 -15.67 13.43 -23.11
N VAL A 332 -15.91 12.33 -22.39
CA VAL A 332 -17.24 11.68 -22.31
C VAL A 332 -18.33 12.64 -21.84
N PHE A 333 -18.07 13.49 -20.84
CA PHE A 333 -19.11 14.39 -20.32
C PHE A 333 -19.32 15.68 -21.11
N CYS A 334 -18.33 16.16 -21.88
CA CYS A 334 -18.30 17.54 -22.40
C CYS A 334 -17.74 17.74 -23.82
N THR A 335 -17.17 16.72 -24.48
CA THR A 335 -16.76 16.79 -25.91
C THR A 335 -17.45 15.75 -26.80
N ASP A 336 -18.02 14.70 -26.21
CA ASP A 336 -18.76 13.62 -26.87
C ASP A 336 -17.91 12.79 -27.85
N LEU A 337 -16.58 12.92 -27.77
CA LEU A 337 -15.59 12.30 -28.66
C LEU A 337 -14.33 11.93 -27.85
N THR A 338 -13.99 10.65 -27.75
CA THR A 338 -13.02 10.14 -26.76
C THR A 338 -12.28 8.84 -27.20
N VAL A 339 -11.29 8.37 -26.44
CA VAL A 339 -10.71 7.00 -26.55
C VAL A 339 -10.93 6.22 -25.26
N CYS A 340 -10.50 4.95 -25.22
CA CYS A 340 -10.72 3.98 -24.12
C CYS A 340 -10.58 4.57 -22.71
N ALA A 341 -9.52 5.34 -22.46
CA ALA A 341 -9.26 6.00 -21.18
C ALA A 341 -10.40 6.92 -20.70
N GLY A 342 -11.05 7.66 -21.62
CA GLY A 342 -12.21 8.47 -21.28
C GLY A 342 -13.47 7.63 -21.03
N TYR A 343 -13.72 6.57 -21.82
CA TYR A 343 -14.82 5.62 -21.55
C TYR A 343 -14.65 5.02 -20.15
N SER A 344 -13.47 4.47 -19.86
CA SER A 344 -13.13 3.78 -18.61
C SER A 344 -13.22 4.71 -17.40
N GLN A 345 -12.62 5.90 -17.47
CA GLN A 345 -12.66 6.86 -16.36
C GLN A 345 -14.08 7.41 -16.12
N ALA A 346 -14.90 7.60 -17.16
CA ALA A 346 -16.30 8.00 -16.97
C ALA A 346 -17.14 6.88 -16.34
N PHE A 347 -16.91 5.63 -16.72
CA PHE A 347 -17.58 4.47 -16.14
C PHE A 347 -17.18 4.27 -14.66
N GLU A 348 -15.87 4.29 -14.33
CA GLU A 348 -15.41 4.24 -12.93
C GLU A 348 -16.06 5.36 -12.11
N MET A 349 -16.02 6.59 -12.65
CA MET A 349 -16.54 7.78 -11.98
C MET A 349 -18.02 7.60 -11.60
N MET A 350 -18.86 7.18 -12.55
CA MET A 350 -20.30 7.04 -12.32
C MET A 350 -20.65 5.82 -11.45
N CYS A 351 -19.89 4.72 -11.52
CA CYS A 351 -20.08 3.56 -10.66
C CYS A 351 -19.77 3.89 -9.19
N ASN A 352 -18.57 4.39 -8.91
CA ASN A 352 -18.16 4.80 -7.55
C ASN A 352 -19.11 5.88 -7.00
N GLY A 353 -19.47 6.86 -7.85
CA GLY A 353 -20.45 7.89 -7.53
C GLY A 353 -21.84 7.36 -7.14
N SER A 354 -22.19 6.16 -7.58
CA SER A 354 -23.47 5.50 -7.29
C SER A 354 -23.39 4.48 -6.14
N GLY A 355 -22.22 4.37 -5.49
CA GLY A 355 -21.95 3.43 -4.40
C GLY A 355 -21.49 2.03 -4.84
N ILE A 356 -21.12 1.87 -6.12
CA ILE A 356 -20.70 0.59 -6.71
C ILE A 356 -19.18 0.62 -6.86
N ASP A 357 -18.48 -0.28 -6.18
CA ASP A 357 -17.01 -0.35 -6.21
C ASP A 357 -16.53 -0.58 -7.67
N ALA A 358 -15.78 0.36 -8.23
CA ALA A 358 -15.19 0.26 -9.57
C ALA A 358 -13.73 0.74 -9.61
N VAL A 359 -12.97 0.23 -10.59
CA VAL A 359 -11.60 0.64 -10.91
C VAL A 359 -11.34 0.59 -12.42
N ALA A 360 -10.57 1.54 -12.94
CA ALA A 360 -9.90 1.43 -14.23
C ALA A 360 -8.75 0.40 -14.16
N VAL A 361 -8.48 -0.23 -15.30
CA VAL A 361 -7.41 -1.19 -15.54
C VAL A 361 -6.74 -0.85 -16.86
N THR A 362 -5.41 -0.93 -16.92
CA THR A 362 -4.62 -0.65 -18.14
C THR A 362 -3.91 -1.90 -18.65
N SER A 363 -3.78 -1.96 -19.98
CA SER A 363 -2.72 -2.69 -20.68
C SER A 363 -1.86 -1.68 -21.45
N TYR A 364 -0.77 -2.15 -22.08
CA TYR A 364 -0.01 -1.33 -23.02
C TYR A 364 -0.83 -0.83 -24.24
N TYR A 365 -1.99 -1.45 -24.53
CA TYR A 365 -2.82 -1.14 -25.70
C TYR A 365 -4.21 -0.59 -25.37
N HIS A 366 -4.61 -0.53 -24.09
CA HIS A 366 -6.02 -0.32 -23.73
C HIS A 366 -6.24 0.18 -22.30
N GLU A 367 -7.44 0.69 -22.03
CA GLU A 367 -7.92 1.01 -20.68
C GLU A 367 -9.41 0.64 -20.56
N TRP A 368 -9.74 -0.27 -19.63
CA TRP A 368 -11.09 -0.77 -19.37
C TRP A 368 -11.40 -0.73 -17.88
N ASN A 369 -12.49 -1.37 -17.41
CA ASN A 369 -12.86 -1.39 -15.99
C ASN A 369 -13.01 -2.79 -15.41
N LYS A 370 -12.80 -2.87 -14.09
CA LYS A 370 -13.39 -3.90 -13.23
C LYS A 370 -14.43 -3.26 -12.31
N VAL A 371 -15.61 -3.86 -12.23
CA VAL A 371 -16.75 -3.40 -11.43
C VAL A 371 -17.21 -4.50 -10.48
N ARG A 372 -17.70 -4.10 -9.30
CA ARG A 372 -18.16 -5.04 -8.26
C ARG A 372 -19.67 -5.13 -8.20
N LEU A 373 -20.21 -6.32 -8.43
CA LEU A 373 -21.63 -6.63 -8.38
C LEU A 373 -21.85 -7.91 -7.56
N ASN A 374 -22.85 -7.90 -6.67
CA ASN A 374 -23.15 -9.02 -5.78
C ASN A 374 -21.88 -9.57 -5.06
N ASP A 375 -21.09 -8.67 -4.46
CA ASP A 375 -19.77 -8.89 -3.83
C ASP A 375 -18.61 -9.42 -4.71
N SER A 376 -18.86 -9.91 -5.93
CA SER A 376 -17.81 -10.33 -6.88
C SER A 376 -17.46 -9.25 -7.90
N TRP A 377 -16.28 -9.36 -8.50
CA TRP A 377 -15.80 -8.46 -9.53
C TRP A 377 -16.03 -9.04 -10.93
N TYR A 378 -16.25 -8.16 -11.90
CA TYR A 378 -16.46 -8.46 -13.31
C TYR A 378 -15.74 -7.41 -14.17
N ASN A 379 -15.19 -7.82 -15.31
CA ASN A 379 -14.69 -6.90 -16.32
C ASN A 379 -15.86 -6.24 -17.07
N VAL A 380 -15.70 -4.96 -17.40
CA VAL A 380 -16.55 -4.22 -18.35
C VAL A 380 -15.64 -3.39 -19.25
N ASP A 381 -15.87 -3.45 -20.56
CA ASP A 381 -15.28 -2.49 -21.49
C ASP A 381 -16.34 -1.82 -22.38
N CYS A 382 -16.68 -0.57 -22.06
CA CYS A 382 -17.59 0.24 -22.87
C CYS A 382 -16.99 0.63 -24.23
N THR A 383 -15.69 0.41 -24.46
CA THR A 383 -15.02 0.74 -25.72
C THR A 383 -15.25 -0.34 -26.78
N TRP A 384 -15.03 -1.62 -26.45
CA TRP A 384 -15.25 -2.74 -27.37
C TRP A 384 -16.73 -3.09 -27.55
N ASP A 385 -17.60 -2.63 -26.65
CA ASP A 385 -19.07 -2.71 -26.82
C ASP A 385 -19.69 -1.48 -27.53
N ASP A 386 -18.91 -0.42 -27.85
CA ASP A 386 -19.28 0.68 -28.77
C ASP A 386 -18.79 0.38 -30.20
N ALA A 387 -19.45 -0.58 -30.86
CA ALA A 387 -19.19 -0.87 -32.27
C ALA A 387 -20.26 -0.22 -33.15
N ASP A 388 -19.83 0.48 -34.21
CA ASP A 388 -20.67 1.11 -35.23
C ASP A 388 -21.73 2.08 -34.68
N GLY A 389 -21.55 2.60 -33.46
CA GLY A 389 -22.53 3.41 -32.74
C GLY A 389 -23.76 2.64 -32.23
N THR A 390 -23.65 1.32 -32.11
CA THR A 390 -24.65 0.40 -31.55
C THR A 390 -24.16 -0.13 -30.19
N ILE A 391 -25.05 -0.19 -29.20
CA ILE A 391 -24.73 -0.73 -27.87
C ILE A 391 -24.71 -2.27 -27.92
N TYR A 392 -23.54 -2.87 -27.73
CA TYR A 392 -23.37 -4.31 -27.52
C TYR A 392 -23.13 -4.64 -26.04
N TYR A 393 -23.01 -5.94 -25.70
CA TYR A 393 -22.70 -6.43 -24.35
C TYR A 393 -21.73 -7.64 -24.40
N GLY A 394 -20.92 -7.73 -25.45
CA GLY A 394 -19.93 -8.78 -25.65
C GLY A 394 -18.84 -8.76 -24.58
N TYR A 395 -18.45 -7.57 -24.11
CA TYR A 395 -17.42 -7.31 -23.10
C TYR A 395 -18.00 -6.76 -21.78
N PHE A 396 -19.31 -6.94 -21.58
CA PHE A 396 -20.04 -6.50 -20.39
C PHE A 396 -20.15 -7.63 -19.33
N GLU A 397 -19.82 -7.30 -18.08
CA GLU A 397 -19.92 -8.17 -16.89
C GLU A 397 -19.24 -9.54 -17.06
N ARG A 398 -17.96 -9.52 -17.47
CA ARG A 398 -17.18 -10.72 -17.85
C ARG A 398 -16.22 -11.22 -16.79
N SER A 399 -15.85 -12.49 -16.93
CA SER A 399 -14.72 -13.10 -16.23
C SER A 399 -13.37 -12.71 -16.86
N ASP A 400 -12.28 -12.78 -16.07
CA ASP A 400 -10.91 -12.66 -16.60
C ASP A 400 -10.66 -13.76 -17.65
N ASN A 401 -11.06 -15.00 -17.34
CA ASN A 401 -10.96 -16.14 -18.26
C ASN A 401 -11.63 -15.88 -19.62
N TYR A 402 -12.76 -15.16 -19.67
CA TYR A 402 -13.36 -14.78 -20.96
C TYR A 402 -12.45 -13.83 -21.74
N TYR A 403 -11.96 -12.77 -21.08
CA TYR A 403 -11.04 -11.79 -21.65
C TYR A 403 -9.74 -12.49 -22.17
N ASP A 404 -9.21 -13.44 -21.40
CA ASP A 404 -8.00 -14.21 -21.71
C ASP A 404 -8.16 -15.20 -22.88
N THR A 405 -9.36 -15.72 -23.14
CA THR A 405 -9.55 -16.90 -24.02
C THR A 405 -10.54 -16.74 -25.17
N VAL A 406 -11.38 -15.70 -25.19
CA VAL A 406 -12.42 -15.54 -26.23
C VAL A 406 -11.84 -15.36 -27.64
N ASN A 407 -10.76 -14.58 -27.78
CA ASN A 407 -9.99 -14.45 -29.02
C ASN A 407 -8.61 -13.81 -28.76
N TYR A 408 -7.70 -13.93 -29.72
CA TYR A 408 -6.33 -13.42 -29.61
C TYR A 408 -6.25 -11.90 -29.39
N SER A 409 -7.10 -11.11 -30.06
CA SER A 409 -7.12 -9.65 -29.87
C SER A 409 -7.56 -9.27 -28.46
N SER A 410 -8.60 -9.94 -27.93
CA SER A 410 -9.05 -9.74 -26.55
C SER A 410 -7.92 -9.99 -25.56
N TYR A 411 -7.23 -11.14 -25.68
CA TYR A 411 -6.07 -11.48 -24.83
C TYR A 411 -4.95 -10.43 -24.92
N VAL A 412 -4.57 -9.98 -26.12
CA VAL A 412 -3.46 -9.02 -26.30
C VAL A 412 -3.82 -7.62 -25.76
N PHE A 413 -5.05 -7.16 -25.93
CA PHE A 413 -5.48 -5.83 -25.51
C PHE A 413 -5.92 -5.77 -24.03
N HIS A 414 -6.28 -6.91 -23.43
CA HIS A 414 -6.69 -7.00 -22.03
C HIS A 414 -5.70 -7.74 -21.12
N ALA A 415 -4.49 -8.02 -21.60
CA ALA A 415 -3.39 -8.47 -20.74
C ALA A 415 -3.06 -7.36 -19.72
N GLU A 416 -3.33 -7.61 -18.44
CA GLU A 416 -2.98 -6.70 -17.34
C GLU A 416 -1.46 -6.46 -17.32
N GLU A 417 -1.02 -5.21 -17.26
CA GLU A 417 0.39 -4.88 -17.04
C GLU A 417 0.90 -5.45 -15.69
N ASP A 418 2.16 -5.92 -15.63
CA ASP A 418 2.80 -6.52 -14.42
C ASP A 418 2.66 -5.66 -13.15
N ILE A 419 2.51 -4.34 -13.32
CA ILE A 419 2.21 -3.36 -12.27
C ILE A 419 0.98 -3.72 -11.43
N TRP A 420 0.04 -4.45 -12.00
CA TRP A 420 -1.23 -4.80 -11.37
C TRP A 420 -1.13 -6.10 -10.56
N GLU A 421 0.00 -6.82 -10.59
CA GLU A 421 0.19 -8.11 -9.92
C GLU A 421 -0.09 -8.01 -8.41
N GLY A 422 -1.13 -8.72 -7.96
CA GLY A 422 -1.56 -8.73 -6.56
C GLY A 422 -2.22 -7.44 -6.07
N TYR A 423 -2.41 -6.44 -6.95
CA TYR A 423 -3.21 -5.24 -6.71
C TYR A 423 -4.66 -5.40 -7.17
N LEU A 424 -4.89 -5.86 -8.40
CA LEU A 424 -6.23 -5.91 -8.99
C LEU A 424 -7.14 -7.00 -8.40
N PRO A 425 -8.47 -6.84 -8.49
CA PRO A 425 -9.41 -7.90 -8.17
C PRO A 425 -9.52 -8.88 -9.35
N ALA A 426 -9.71 -10.17 -9.06
CA ALA A 426 -9.92 -11.16 -10.10
C ALA A 426 -11.43 -11.39 -10.36
N CYS A 427 -11.81 -11.29 -11.63
CA CYS A 427 -13.16 -11.49 -12.13
C CYS A 427 -13.40 -12.98 -12.38
N THR A 428 -13.67 -13.71 -11.31
CA THR A 428 -13.66 -15.19 -11.35
C THR A 428 -15.01 -15.85 -11.66
N ILE A 429 -16.02 -15.05 -12.01
CA ILE A 429 -17.38 -15.45 -12.43
C ILE A 429 -17.67 -14.70 -13.74
N ASP A 430 -18.41 -15.33 -14.66
CA ASP A 430 -18.93 -14.68 -15.88
C ASP A 430 -20.44 -14.49 -15.76
N SER A 431 -20.98 -13.38 -16.29
CA SER A 431 -22.44 -13.18 -16.38
C SER A 431 -23.08 -14.03 -17.48
N GLY A 432 -22.31 -14.56 -18.45
CA GLY A 432 -22.87 -15.21 -19.63
C GLY A 432 -23.55 -14.24 -20.60
N ALA A 433 -23.17 -12.96 -20.60
CA ALA A 433 -23.63 -11.97 -21.57
C ALA A 433 -23.41 -12.40 -23.04
N THR A 434 -24.08 -11.73 -23.96
CA THR A 434 -23.95 -11.92 -25.41
C THR A 434 -23.81 -10.57 -26.09
N SER A 435 -23.45 -10.53 -27.38
CA SER A 435 -23.37 -9.25 -28.09
C SER A 435 -24.65 -8.42 -28.00
N THR A 436 -25.85 -9.03 -27.95
CA THR A 436 -27.13 -8.32 -27.96
C THR A 436 -27.85 -8.23 -26.61
N ALA A 437 -27.32 -8.84 -25.54
CA ALA A 437 -27.92 -8.78 -24.21
C ALA A 437 -26.89 -8.85 -23.07
N PRO A 438 -27.03 -8.03 -22.01
CA PRO A 438 -26.28 -8.24 -20.77
C PRO A 438 -26.61 -9.61 -20.18
N GLY A 439 -25.69 -10.17 -19.42
CA GLY A 439 -25.82 -11.52 -18.86
C GLY A 439 -26.75 -11.58 -17.65
N THR A 440 -26.51 -12.58 -16.81
CA THR A 440 -27.15 -12.70 -15.50
C THR A 440 -26.06 -12.91 -14.45
N ILE A 441 -25.85 -11.90 -13.60
CA ILE A 441 -24.96 -11.99 -12.44
C ILE A 441 -25.36 -13.19 -11.57
N ALA A 442 -24.42 -14.11 -11.35
CA ALA A 442 -24.69 -15.34 -10.64
C ALA A 442 -24.99 -15.08 -9.15
N ALA A 443 -25.97 -15.81 -8.61
CA ALA A 443 -26.30 -15.75 -7.19
C ALA A 443 -25.21 -16.43 -6.35
N ILE A 444 -24.50 -15.65 -5.52
CA ILE A 444 -23.46 -16.20 -4.65
C ILE A 444 -24.07 -16.87 -3.42
N THR A 445 -23.89 -18.18 -3.30
CA THR A 445 -24.50 -19.03 -2.27
C THR A 445 -23.62 -19.26 -1.03
N GLN A 446 -22.38 -18.78 -1.03
CA GLN A 446 -21.42 -18.96 0.06
C GLN A 446 -20.91 -17.60 0.58
N THR A 447 -20.76 -17.47 1.90
CA THR A 447 -20.28 -16.22 2.55
C THR A 447 -18.91 -16.41 3.19
N VAL A 448 -18.05 -15.40 3.12
CA VAL A 448 -16.74 -15.41 3.77
C VAL A 448 -16.87 -15.46 5.29
N ALA A 449 -16.04 -16.29 5.93
CA ALA A 449 -16.08 -16.46 7.38
C ALA A 449 -15.69 -15.17 8.13
N LYS A 450 -16.57 -14.74 9.04
CA LYS A 450 -16.44 -13.53 9.87
C LYS A 450 -15.05 -13.38 10.51
N PRO A 451 -14.34 -12.24 10.33
CA PRO A 451 -13.05 -11.98 10.94
C PRO A 451 -13.05 -12.09 12.46
N VAL A 452 -12.03 -12.73 13.02
CA VAL A 452 -11.80 -12.81 14.47
C VAL A 452 -10.74 -11.80 14.88
N ILE A 453 -11.16 -10.72 15.55
CA ILE A 453 -10.26 -9.66 16.01
C ILE A 453 -9.68 -10.04 17.39
N SER A 454 -8.48 -10.63 17.42
CA SER A 454 -7.73 -10.84 18.67
C SER A 454 -6.92 -9.60 19.05
N ALA A 455 -6.78 -9.30 20.34
CA ALA A 455 -6.04 -8.13 20.82
C ALA A 455 -5.44 -8.38 22.21
N SER A 456 -4.21 -7.95 22.43
CA SER A 456 -3.45 -8.14 23.67
C SER A 456 -2.67 -6.88 24.04
N VAL A 457 -2.49 -6.58 25.33
CA VAL A 457 -1.81 -5.32 25.73
C VAL A 457 -0.30 -5.46 25.61
N SER A 458 0.32 -4.57 24.84
CA SER A 458 1.77 -4.48 24.63
C SER A 458 2.27 -3.07 24.98
N GLY A 459 3.12 -2.95 26.00
CA GLY A 459 3.67 -1.66 26.45
C GLY A 459 2.59 -0.74 27.04
N THR A 460 2.05 0.16 26.20
CA THR A 460 0.96 1.11 26.51
C THR A 460 -0.19 1.06 25.49
N SER A 461 -0.14 0.14 24.52
CA SER A 461 -1.07 0.01 23.40
C SER A 461 -1.57 -1.44 23.31
N TYR A 462 -2.45 -1.74 22.35
CA TYR A 462 -2.82 -3.11 22.01
C TYR A 462 -2.01 -3.58 20.80
N LYS A 463 -1.48 -4.81 20.82
CA LYS A 463 -1.13 -5.55 19.61
C LYS A 463 -2.37 -6.32 19.16
N VAL A 464 -2.80 -6.10 17.93
CA VAL A 464 -3.99 -6.69 17.31
C VAL A 464 -3.55 -7.73 16.27
N LYS A 465 -4.28 -8.84 16.17
CA LYS A 465 -4.15 -9.83 15.09
C LYS A 465 -5.55 -10.23 14.65
N ILE A 466 -5.80 -10.15 13.35
CA ILE A 466 -7.07 -10.53 12.71
C ILE A 466 -6.85 -11.84 11.93
N THR A 467 -7.88 -12.67 11.80
CA THR A 467 -7.89 -13.91 11.02
C THR A 467 -9.30 -14.21 10.50
N SER A 468 -9.45 -14.69 9.27
CA SER A 468 -10.65 -15.42 8.81
C SER A 468 -10.41 -16.93 8.91
N LYS A 469 -11.47 -17.74 8.72
CA LYS A 469 -11.37 -19.18 8.47
C LYS A 469 -11.38 -19.53 6.98
N THR A 470 -11.87 -18.65 6.12
CA THR A 470 -11.88 -18.85 4.67
C THR A 470 -10.44 -18.70 4.15
N SER A 471 -9.93 -19.71 3.45
CA SER A 471 -8.62 -19.63 2.81
C SER A 471 -8.64 -18.61 1.66
N GLY A 472 -7.54 -17.92 1.41
CA GLY A 472 -7.44 -16.88 0.38
C GLY A 472 -8.19 -15.57 0.68
N ALA A 473 -9.01 -15.50 1.73
CA ALA A 473 -9.80 -14.31 2.03
C ALA A 473 -8.94 -13.10 2.45
N VAL A 474 -9.08 -12.00 1.70
CA VAL A 474 -8.42 -10.72 1.99
C VAL A 474 -9.22 -10.01 3.08
N ILE A 475 -8.53 -9.46 4.08
CA ILE A 475 -9.16 -8.80 5.24
C ILE A 475 -8.90 -7.30 5.15
N TYR A 476 -9.94 -6.48 5.26
CA TYR A 476 -9.83 -5.02 5.36
C TYR A 476 -10.30 -4.57 6.75
N TYR A 477 -9.63 -3.58 7.35
CA TYR A 477 -9.94 -3.10 8.70
C TYR A 477 -9.84 -1.58 8.86
N THR A 478 -10.51 -1.06 9.89
CA THR A 478 -10.42 0.34 10.34
C THR A 478 -10.00 0.38 11.82
N THR A 479 -9.58 1.55 12.32
CA THR A 479 -9.20 1.72 13.74
C THR A 479 -9.83 2.92 14.44
N ASP A 480 -10.66 3.70 13.75
CA ASP A 480 -11.50 4.75 14.30
C ASP A 480 -12.90 4.24 14.70
N GLY A 481 -13.45 3.30 13.94
CA GLY A 481 -14.79 2.74 14.08
C GLY A 481 -15.68 2.89 12.85
N SER A 482 -15.17 3.39 11.72
CA SER A 482 -15.85 3.38 10.42
C SER A 482 -16.01 1.94 9.88
N GLU A 483 -17.03 1.69 9.05
CA GLU A 483 -17.21 0.39 8.37
C GLU A 483 -16.07 0.17 7.35
N PRO A 484 -15.37 -0.98 7.36
CA PRO A 484 -14.47 -1.37 6.28
C PRO A 484 -15.23 -2.12 5.17
N ASN A 485 -14.92 -1.78 3.93
CA ASN A 485 -15.22 -2.45 2.67
C ASN A 485 -13.92 -2.43 1.81
N ALA A 486 -13.88 -3.14 0.68
CA ALA A 486 -12.71 -3.23 -0.20
C ALA A 486 -12.34 -1.91 -0.91
N ALA A 487 -13.29 -1.09 -1.36
CA ALA A 487 -13.05 0.11 -2.17
C ALA A 487 -13.87 1.37 -1.82
N TYR A 488 -15.14 1.26 -1.43
CA TYR A 488 -16.00 2.38 -1.03
C TYR A 488 -15.53 3.14 0.23
N SER A 489 -14.83 2.46 1.14
CA SER A 489 -14.43 3.02 2.45
C SER A 489 -12.90 3.14 2.61
N LYS A 490 -12.41 4.20 3.25
CA LYS A 490 -11.00 4.30 3.69
C LYS A 490 -10.70 3.35 4.86
N GLY A 491 -10.02 2.25 4.57
CA GLY A 491 -9.51 1.26 5.50
C GLY A 491 -8.07 0.82 5.20
N THR A 492 -7.69 -0.37 5.68
CA THR A 492 -6.36 -0.96 5.45
C THR A 492 -6.45 -2.47 5.18
N ARG A 493 -5.80 -2.94 4.11
CA ARG A 493 -5.57 -4.37 3.80
C ARG A 493 -4.68 -4.97 4.90
N TYR A 494 -5.15 -6.02 5.56
CA TYR A 494 -4.48 -6.65 6.69
C TYR A 494 -3.34 -7.57 6.24
N THR A 495 -2.11 -7.05 6.31
CA THR A 495 -0.88 -7.79 5.98
C THR A 495 -0.21 -8.42 7.21
N GLY A 496 -0.49 -7.93 8.43
CA GLY A 496 0.16 -8.42 9.64
C GLY A 496 -0.37 -7.85 10.96
N ALA A 497 0.18 -8.35 12.07
CA ALA A 497 -0.30 -8.00 13.41
C ALA A 497 0.22 -6.61 13.89
N PHE A 498 -0.62 -5.59 13.73
CA PHE A 498 -0.38 -4.16 13.98
C PHE A 498 -0.61 -3.72 15.45
N THR A 499 -0.37 -2.44 15.75
CA THR A 499 -0.65 -1.86 17.08
C THR A 499 -1.66 -0.72 17.08
N VAL A 500 -2.54 -0.68 18.09
CA VAL A 500 -3.62 0.32 18.19
C VAL A 500 -3.64 0.97 19.58
N SER A 501 -3.88 2.29 19.61
CA SER A 501 -4.00 3.07 20.83
C SER A 501 -5.25 2.69 21.66
N PRO A 502 -5.19 2.73 23.01
CA PRO A 502 -6.33 2.42 23.87
C PRO A 502 -7.54 3.35 23.66
N GLY A 503 -8.76 2.81 23.77
CA GLY A 503 -10.01 3.58 23.61
C GLY A 503 -10.56 3.63 22.17
N LYS A 504 -9.79 3.19 21.18
CA LYS A 504 -10.20 3.06 19.77
C LYS A 504 -11.08 1.82 19.52
N THR A 505 -11.76 1.79 18.38
CA THR A 505 -12.55 0.64 17.91
C THR A 505 -11.93 0.10 16.63
N VAL A 506 -11.63 -1.20 16.60
CA VAL A 506 -11.23 -1.89 15.37
C VAL A 506 -12.48 -2.53 14.76
N LYS A 507 -12.80 -2.23 13.51
CA LYS A 507 -13.75 -3.02 12.70
C LYS A 507 -12.98 -3.76 11.61
N ALA A 508 -13.51 -4.89 11.15
CA ALA A 508 -12.90 -5.70 10.09
C ALA A 508 -13.93 -6.47 9.26
N VAL A 509 -13.70 -6.53 7.94
CA VAL A 509 -14.40 -7.36 6.94
C VAL A 509 -13.41 -8.33 6.31
N ALA A 510 -13.87 -9.46 5.82
CA ALA A 510 -13.14 -10.36 4.94
C ALA A 510 -13.91 -10.56 3.64
N VAL A 511 -13.20 -10.48 2.52
CA VAL A 511 -13.71 -10.59 1.15
C VAL A 511 -12.97 -11.74 0.45
N CYS A 512 -13.62 -12.44 -0.48
CA CYS A 512 -12.99 -13.54 -1.23
C CYS A 512 -13.73 -13.80 -2.54
N ASN A 513 -13.01 -13.94 -3.64
CA ASN A 513 -13.60 -14.14 -4.96
C ASN A 513 -14.48 -15.41 -4.96
N LYS A 514 -15.70 -15.33 -5.53
CA LYS A 514 -16.77 -16.35 -5.48
C LYS A 514 -17.50 -16.51 -4.13
N TYR A 515 -17.32 -15.59 -3.17
CA TYR A 515 -18.02 -15.58 -1.88
C TYR A 515 -18.56 -14.18 -1.57
N ALA A 516 -19.74 -14.13 -0.96
CA ALA A 516 -20.33 -12.90 -0.41
C ALA A 516 -19.52 -12.40 0.79
N ASP A 517 -19.47 -11.09 1.01
CA ASP A 517 -18.63 -10.46 2.02
C ASP A 517 -19.03 -10.88 3.43
N SER A 518 -18.02 -11.06 4.29
CA SER A 518 -18.28 -11.44 5.67
C SER A 518 -18.99 -10.31 6.42
N SER A 519 -20.01 -10.59 7.22
CA SER A 519 -20.58 -9.56 8.11
C SER A 519 -19.50 -8.88 8.97
N VAL A 520 -19.51 -7.54 9.07
CA VAL A 520 -18.45 -6.76 9.75
C VAL A 520 -18.26 -7.19 11.21
N SER A 521 -17.02 -7.44 11.59
CA SER A 521 -16.61 -7.78 12.96
C SER A 521 -16.12 -6.52 13.67
N SER A 522 -16.40 -6.36 14.98
CA SER A 522 -16.12 -5.12 15.71
C SER A 522 -15.55 -5.37 17.10
N LYS A 523 -14.56 -4.55 17.51
CA LYS A 523 -13.89 -4.66 18.81
C LYS A 523 -13.45 -3.31 19.37
N LYS A 524 -14.14 -2.84 20.40
CA LYS A 524 -13.75 -1.67 21.20
C LYS A 524 -12.61 -2.02 22.15
N LEU A 525 -11.50 -1.30 22.05
CA LEU A 525 -10.31 -1.49 22.89
C LEU A 525 -10.44 -0.63 24.16
N ALA A 526 -10.35 -1.25 25.34
CA ALA A 526 -10.51 -0.54 26.61
C ALA A 526 -9.42 0.54 26.82
N LYS A 527 -9.75 1.61 27.55
CA LYS A 527 -8.75 2.62 27.98
C LYS A 527 -7.81 1.99 29.02
N LEU A 528 -6.50 2.20 28.87
CA LEU A 528 -5.49 1.61 29.76
C LEU A 528 -5.01 2.59 30.84
N THR A 529 -5.09 2.18 32.11
CA THR A 529 -4.33 2.84 33.19
C THR A 529 -2.84 2.63 32.96
N THR A 530 -2.05 3.71 32.92
CA THR A 530 -0.59 3.63 32.78
C THR A 530 0.15 4.17 34.00
N TYR A 531 1.33 3.60 34.27
CA TYR A 531 2.27 4.04 35.30
C TYR A 531 3.65 4.32 34.68
N LYS A 532 4.40 5.20 35.33
CA LYS A 532 5.66 5.76 34.81
C LYS A 532 6.86 5.33 35.65
N ILE A 533 7.93 4.92 34.98
CA ILE A 533 9.28 4.79 35.52
C ILE A 533 10.01 6.12 35.32
N THR A 534 10.51 6.71 36.41
CA THR A 534 11.46 7.83 36.34
C THR A 534 12.88 7.31 36.58
N PHE A 535 13.75 7.44 35.59
CA PHE A 535 15.16 7.04 35.71
C PHE A 535 16.00 8.16 36.35
N LYS A 536 16.97 7.79 37.19
CA LYS A 536 17.95 8.71 37.82
C LYS A 536 19.36 8.12 37.72
N SER A 537 20.31 8.93 37.24
CA SER A 537 21.68 8.50 36.96
C SER A 537 22.52 8.16 38.20
N ASN A 538 22.09 8.59 39.39
CA ASN A 538 22.75 8.32 40.68
C ASN A 538 24.25 8.71 40.67
N GLY A 539 24.53 9.95 40.25
CA GLY A 539 25.88 10.48 40.04
C GLY A 539 26.59 9.95 38.78
N GLY A 540 25.85 9.39 37.82
CA GLY A 540 26.29 9.21 36.44
C GLY A 540 25.93 10.41 35.56
N LYS A 541 26.45 10.43 34.32
CA LYS A 541 26.10 11.39 33.25
C LYS A 541 25.16 10.75 32.21
N GLY A 542 24.59 11.58 31.34
CA GLY A 542 23.61 11.20 30.31
C GLY A 542 22.16 11.42 30.77
N SER A 543 21.22 11.22 29.85
CA SER A 543 19.77 11.39 30.06
C SER A 543 18.99 10.12 29.69
N MET A 544 17.79 9.97 30.25
CA MET A 544 16.81 8.94 29.88
C MET A 544 15.39 9.50 30.07
N SER A 545 14.54 9.35 29.05
CA SER A 545 13.12 9.70 29.10
C SER A 545 12.37 8.86 30.13
N LYS A 546 11.24 9.37 30.64
CA LYS A 546 10.33 8.60 31.51
C LYS A 546 9.71 7.47 30.66
N GLN A 547 9.72 6.23 31.16
CA GLN A 547 9.09 5.09 30.48
C GLN A 547 7.67 4.88 31.02
N SER A 548 6.66 4.90 30.15
CA SER A 548 5.27 4.54 30.50
C SER A 548 5.01 3.05 30.27
N MET A 549 4.16 2.44 31.10
CA MET A 549 3.72 1.04 30.99
C MET A 549 2.26 0.91 31.45
N ALA A 550 1.47 0.05 30.82
CA ALA A 550 0.12 -0.29 31.27
C ALA A 550 0.14 -1.09 32.60
N LYS A 551 -0.89 -0.87 33.43
CA LYS A 551 -1.08 -1.53 34.75
C LYS A 551 -1.05 -3.06 34.60
N GLY A 552 -0.18 -3.71 35.37
CA GLY A 552 -0.07 -5.18 35.42
C GLY A 552 0.63 -5.85 34.23
N VAL A 553 0.98 -5.11 33.17
CA VAL A 553 1.59 -5.64 31.93
C VAL A 553 3.10 -5.84 32.11
N SER A 554 3.63 -6.92 31.53
CA SER A 554 5.03 -7.34 31.68
C SER A 554 5.92 -6.74 30.59
N THR A 555 6.49 -5.56 30.84
CA THR A 555 7.30 -4.81 29.85
C THR A 555 8.77 -4.71 30.30
N ALA A 556 9.69 -4.78 29.35
CA ALA A 556 11.12 -4.61 29.59
C ALA A 556 11.46 -3.16 30.01
N ILE A 557 12.26 -2.99 31.06
CA ILE A 557 12.85 -1.69 31.44
C ILE A 557 13.77 -1.20 30.30
N SER A 558 13.66 0.07 29.89
CA SER A 558 14.49 0.65 28.83
C SER A 558 16.01 0.42 29.04
N LYS A 559 16.73 0.14 27.94
CA LYS A 559 18.20 0.01 27.89
C LYS A 559 18.86 1.23 28.55
N ASN A 560 19.64 1.02 29.61
CA ASN A 560 20.34 2.11 30.30
C ASN A 560 21.22 2.93 29.33
N LYS A 561 20.97 4.25 29.24
CA LYS A 561 21.81 5.22 28.50
C LYS A 561 22.76 6.02 29.39
N PHE A 562 22.71 5.90 30.72
CA PHE A 562 23.66 6.59 31.61
C PHE A 562 25.06 5.97 31.59
N SER A 563 26.09 6.78 31.86
CA SER A 563 27.47 6.34 32.06
C SER A 563 28.10 6.94 33.32
N LYS A 564 29.16 6.34 33.87
CA LYS A 564 29.88 6.90 35.03
C LYS A 564 31.37 6.57 34.95
N LYS A 565 32.22 7.59 34.86
CA LYS A 565 33.68 7.43 34.65
C LYS A 565 34.28 6.53 35.72
N TYR A 566 34.97 5.46 35.30
CA TYR A 566 35.57 4.41 36.13
C TYR A 566 34.62 3.44 36.86
N TYR A 567 33.33 3.39 36.50
CA TYR A 567 32.36 2.41 37.01
C TYR A 567 31.61 1.72 35.86
N THR A 568 31.19 0.47 36.05
CA THR A 568 30.22 -0.20 35.17
C THR A 568 28.81 -0.12 35.76
N PHE A 569 27.80 -0.08 34.89
CA PHE A 569 26.40 -0.15 35.30
C PHE A 569 26.09 -1.54 35.86
N ALA A 570 25.54 -1.60 37.07
CA ALA A 570 25.30 -2.82 37.82
C ALA A 570 23.81 -3.22 37.91
N GLY A 571 22.91 -2.41 37.35
CA GLY A 571 21.46 -2.57 37.46
C GLY A 571 20.77 -1.36 38.10
N TRP A 572 19.47 -1.51 38.33
CA TRP A 572 18.60 -0.49 38.92
C TRP A 572 18.21 -0.84 40.36
N LYS A 573 17.97 0.18 41.19
CA LYS A 573 17.37 0.07 42.53
C LYS A 573 16.22 1.07 42.71
N THR A 574 15.25 0.73 43.56
CA THR A 574 14.13 1.63 43.90
C THR A 574 14.48 2.72 44.93
N LYS A 575 15.71 2.76 45.47
CA LYS A 575 16.22 3.85 46.32
C LYS A 575 17.65 4.22 45.90
N ALA A 576 18.03 5.50 46.03
CA ALA A 576 19.34 6.02 45.61
C ALA A 576 20.52 5.34 46.33
N ASN A 577 20.36 5.10 47.64
CA ASN A 577 21.35 4.52 48.55
C ASN A 577 21.58 3.00 48.39
N GLY A 578 21.22 2.42 47.25
CA GLY A 578 21.40 0.99 46.96
C GLY A 578 20.44 0.05 47.69
N LYS A 579 19.64 0.52 48.66
CA LYS A 579 18.59 -0.26 49.33
C LYS A 579 17.35 -0.42 48.43
N GLY A 580 16.42 -1.29 48.82
CA GLY A 580 15.18 -1.56 48.06
C GLY A 580 15.37 -2.58 46.93
N LYS A 581 14.32 -2.75 46.10
CA LYS A 581 14.20 -3.82 45.11
C LYS A 581 15.16 -3.60 43.93
N SER A 582 15.83 -4.67 43.51
CA SER A 582 16.79 -4.69 42.39
C SER A 582 16.10 -5.01 41.07
N TYR A 583 16.61 -4.47 39.95
CA TYR A 583 16.29 -4.94 38.60
C TYR A 583 17.54 -4.96 37.71
N LYS A 584 17.66 -5.94 36.81
CA LYS A 584 18.70 -6.00 35.75
C LYS A 584 18.39 -4.99 34.64
N ASN A 585 19.36 -4.70 33.76
CA ASN A 585 19.11 -3.98 32.50
C ASN A 585 18.17 -4.81 31.59
N LYS A 586 17.33 -4.18 30.76
CA LYS A 586 16.30 -4.84 29.91
C LYS A 586 15.31 -5.77 30.65
N GLN A 587 15.30 -5.86 32.00
CA GLN A 587 14.44 -6.80 32.73
C GLN A 587 12.94 -6.50 32.52
N LYS A 588 12.13 -7.52 32.23
CA LYS A 588 10.66 -7.43 32.22
C LYS A 588 10.10 -7.28 33.65
N ILE A 589 9.24 -6.29 33.85
CA ILE A 589 8.57 -6.02 35.13
C ILE A 589 7.07 -5.72 34.92
N LYS A 590 6.27 -5.83 35.98
CA LYS A 590 4.87 -5.36 36.01
C LYS A 590 4.75 -4.15 36.94
N LEU A 591 4.03 -3.10 36.53
CA LEU A 591 3.77 -1.92 37.38
C LEU A 591 2.33 -1.88 37.90
N THR A 592 2.19 -1.55 39.19
CA THR A 592 0.91 -1.23 39.86
C THR A 592 0.88 0.18 40.43
N LYS A 593 1.98 0.94 40.31
CA LYS A 593 2.12 2.37 40.62
C LYS A 593 3.38 2.94 39.95
N ASN A 594 3.50 4.26 39.93
CA ASN A 594 4.71 4.96 39.49
C ASN A 594 5.92 4.57 40.36
N ILE A 595 7.11 4.48 39.75
CA ILE A 595 8.37 4.16 40.45
C ILE A 595 9.53 5.03 39.98
N THR A 596 10.53 5.21 40.84
CA THR A 596 11.82 5.83 40.48
C THR A 596 12.92 4.77 40.54
N LEU A 597 13.72 4.66 39.47
CA LEU A 597 14.84 3.73 39.36
C LEU A 597 16.17 4.48 39.33
N TYR A 598 17.01 4.19 40.31
CA TYR A 598 18.33 4.78 40.50
C TYR A 598 19.40 3.81 40.00
N ALA A 599 20.21 4.26 39.04
CA ALA A 599 21.32 3.47 38.50
C ALA A 599 22.31 3.07 39.61
N GLN A 600 22.77 1.83 39.58
CA GLN A 600 23.80 1.33 40.50
C GLN A 600 25.11 1.11 39.76
N TRP A 601 26.22 1.35 40.44
CA TRP A 601 27.53 1.53 39.82
C TRP A 601 28.60 0.69 40.52
N LYS A 602 29.14 -0.31 39.83
CA LYS A 602 30.21 -1.18 40.33
C LYS A 602 31.56 -0.60 39.91
N LEU A 603 32.49 -0.47 40.85
CA LEU A 603 33.84 0.06 40.57
C LEU A 603 34.54 -0.84 39.54
N THR A 604 34.97 -0.26 38.42
CA THR A 604 35.61 -1.05 37.35
C THR A 604 36.98 -1.55 37.81
N LYS A 605 37.16 -2.87 37.81
CA LYS A 605 38.47 -3.53 37.96
C LYS A 605 39.10 -3.69 36.58
N TYR A 606 40.34 -3.24 36.42
CA TYR A 606 41.13 -3.34 35.19
C TYR A 606 42.17 -4.45 35.33
N LYS A 607 42.28 -5.33 34.33
CA LYS A 607 43.21 -6.47 34.31
C LYS A 607 44.63 -6.01 33.98
N ILE A 608 45.62 -6.63 34.63
CA ILE A 608 47.05 -6.47 34.34
C ILE A 608 47.58 -7.80 33.79
N THR A 609 47.98 -7.79 32.52
CA THR A 609 48.47 -8.97 31.78
C THR A 609 49.99 -8.89 31.65
N TYR A 610 50.71 -9.77 32.32
CA TYR A 610 52.17 -9.84 32.26
C TYR A 610 52.64 -10.79 31.14
N LYS A 611 53.19 -10.24 30.05
CA LYS A 611 53.82 -10.99 28.96
C LYS A 611 55.31 -11.18 29.30
N LEU A 612 55.58 -12.30 29.97
CA LEU A 612 56.85 -12.59 30.65
C LEU A 612 58.01 -13.01 29.73
N ASN A 613 57.72 -13.37 28.48
CA ASN A 613 58.72 -13.75 27.47
C ASN A 613 59.73 -14.80 28.01
N GLY A 614 59.23 -15.93 28.51
CA GLY A 614 60.02 -17.02 29.08
C GLY A 614 60.50 -16.82 30.52
N GLY A 615 60.07 -15.77 31.23
CA GLY A 615 60.35 -15.56 32.67
C GLY A 615 59.20 -15.94 33.60
N LYS A 616 59.45 -15.88 34.91
CA LYS A 616 58.50 -16.07 36.02
C LYS A 616 58.19 -14.73 36.69
N ASN A 617 56.92 -14.42 36.94
CA ASN A 617 56.53 -13.15 37.57
C ASN A 617 56.85 -13.13 39.07
N ALA A 618 57.05 -11.94 39.63
CA ALA A 618 57.15 -11.76 41.08
C ALA A 618 55.76 -11.95 41.74
N LYS A 619 55.68 -12.77 42.80
CA LYS A 619 54.42 -13.03 43.54
C LYS A 619 53.70 -11.77 44.03
N LYS A 620 54.41 -10.66 44.24
CA LYS A 620 53.86 -9.37 44.72
C LYS A 620 53.35 -8.44 43.60
N ASN A 621 53.36 -8.86 42.33
CA ASN A 621 52.77 -8.10 41.21
C ASN A 621 51.26 -8.42 41.07
N PRO A 622 50.34 -7.45 41.21
CA PRO A 622 48.90 -7.71 41.20
C PRO A 622 48.35 -7.97 39.79
N THR A 623 47.35 -8.86 39.68
CA THR A 623 46.70 -9.23 38.41
C THR A 623 45.58 -8.28 37.99
N ALA A 624 45.13 -7.38 38.87
CA ALA A 624 44.12 -6.37 38.58
C ALA A 624 44.28 -5.13 39.48
N TYR A 625 43.72 -4.00 39.05
CA TYR A 625 43.71 -2.75 39.79
C TYR A 625 42.45 -1.91 39.54
N THR A 626 42.29 -0.79 40.23
CA THR A 626 41.21 0.21 40.01
C THR A 626 41.81 1.61 39.99
N TYR A 627 41.06 2.62 39.54
CA TYR A 627 41.53 4.01 39.61
C TYR A 627 41.82 4.49 41.05
N LYS A 628 41.20 3.87 42.07
CA LYS A 628 41.43 4.17 43.50
C LYS A 628 42.68 3.47 44.07
N THR A 629 43.21 2.45 43.40
CA THR A 629 44.38 1.69 43.87
C THR A 629 45.60 2.61 43.96
N SER A 630 46.38 2.48 45.05
CA SER A 630 47.63 3.22 45.24
C SER A 630 48.67 2.86 44.17
N THR A 631 49.66 3.73 43.96
CA THR A 631 50.65 3.57 42.88
C THR A 631 51.42 2.25 42.98
N ILE A 632 51.20 1.36 42.02
CA ILE A 632 51.77 0.00 41.99
C ILE A 632 53.21 0.10 41.48
N LYS A 633 54.20 -0.02 42.37
CA LYS A 633 55.62 -0.17 41.99
C LYS A 633 55.87 -1.59 41.46
N LEU A 634 56.04 -1.72 40.14
CA LEU A 634 56.20 -3.01 39.46
C LEU A 634 57.49 -3.70 39.92
N LYS A 635 57.40 -4.97 40.34
CA LYS A 635 58.54 -5.77 40.78
C LYS A 635 59.16 -6.54 39.60
N ASN A 636 60.47 -6.76 39.67
CA ASN A 636 61.22 -7.44 38.63
C ASN A 636 60.83 -8.93 38.56
N PRO A 637 60.55 -9.48 37.36
CA PRO A 637 60.43 -10.92 37.14
C PRO A 637 61.82 -11.58 37.11
N THR A 638 61.89 -12.91 37.14
CA THR A 638 63.14 -13.69 37.03
C THR A 638 63.13 -14.62 35.81
N ARG A 639 64.31 -14.89 35.23
CA ARG A 639 64.51 -15.84 34.12
C ARG A 639 65.92 -16.41 34.17
N LYS A 640 66.07 -17.75 34.22
CA LYS A 640 67.38 -18.42 34.27
C LYS A 640 68.19 -18.05 33.01
N GLY A 641 69.44 -17.60 33.18
CA GLY A 641 70.32 -17.21 32.07
C GLY A 641 70.10 -15.80 31.47
N TYR A 642 69.22 -14.96 32.04
CA TYR A 642 68.94 -13.62 31.50
C TYR A 642 68.96 -12.53 32.58
N VAL A 643 69.30 -11.30 32.17
CA VAL A 643 69.19 -10.07 32.95
C VAL A 643 67.92 -9.32 32.56
N PHE A 644 67.08 -8.98 33.53
CA PHE A 644 65.90 -8.14 33.32
C PHE A 644 66.30 -6.70 33.01
N LYS A 645 65.71 -6.10 31.97
CA LYS A 645 66.01 -4.72 31.53
C LYS A 645 64.85 -3.73 31.70
N GLY A 646 63.65 -4.22 32.01
CA GLY A 646 62.49 -3.39 32.37
C GLY A 646 61.16 -3.97 31.92
N TRP A 647 60.08 -3.42 32.48
CA TRP A 647 58.72 -3.58 31.98
C TRP A 647 58.44 -2.53 30.90
N TYR A 648 57.64 -2.90 29.90
CA TYR A 648 57.27 -2.03 28.78
C TYR A 648 55.77 -2.19 28.46
N LEU A 649 55.14 -1.12 27.97
CA LEU A 649 53.72 -1.13 27.57
C LEU A 649 53.48 -1.70 26.16
N ASP A 650 54.53 -1.88 25.37
CA ASP A 650 54.47 -2.36 23.98
C ASP A 650 55.43 -3.53 23.70
N LYS A 651 55.07 -4.38 22.72
CA LYS A 651 55.86 -5.55 22.30
C LYS A 651 57.22 -5.17 21.66
N LYS A 652 57.36 -3.95 21.14
CA LYS A 652 58.62 -3.43 20.55
C LYS A 652 59.56 -2.81 21.60
N PHE A 653 59.18 -2.83 22.88
CA PHE A 653 59.92 -2.30 24.02
C PHE A 653 60.36 -0.84 23.87
N LYS A 654 59.50 0.04 23.34
CA LYS A 654 59.76 1.49 23.23
C LYS A 654 59.30 2.27 24.47
N LYS A 655 58.13 1.96 25.03
CA LYS A 655 57.51 2.68 26.16
C LYS A 655 57.78 1.96 27.49
N LYS A 656 58.94 2.25 28.10
CA LYS A 656 59.36 1.69 29.41
C LYS A 656 58.44 2.16 30.53
N VAL A 657 58.17 1.30 31.50
CA VAL A 657 57.31 1.59 32.67
C VAL A 657 57.87 0.94 33.94
N THR A 658 57.75 1.64 35.06
CA THR A 658 58.18 1.18 36.40
C THR A 658 57.03 1.17 37.42
N VAL A 659 55.97 1.94 37.16
CA VAL A 659 54.82 2.13 38.04
C VAL A 659 53.51 2.14 37.26
N ILE A 660 52.41 1.71 37.90
CA ILE A 660 51.04 2.09 37.50
C ILE A 660 50.54 3.11 38.51
N ASN A 661 50.40 4.38 38.11
CA ASN A 661 50.04 5.47 39.01
C ASN A 661 48.59 5.38 39.50
N LYS A 662 48.33 5.79 40.74
CA LYS A 662 46.98 6.06 41.26
C LYS A 662 46.21 6.95 40.28
N GLY A 663 44.92 6.67 40.06
CA GLY A 663 44.09 7.32 39.06
C GLY A 663 44.14 6.70 37.64
N SER A 664 45.08 5.78 37.36
CA SER A 664 45.16 5.08 36.07
C SER A 664 43.89 4.26 35.78
N SER A 665 43.58 4.06 34.49
CA SER A 665 42.40 3.29 34.05
C SER A 665 42.62 2.49 32.78
N GLY A 666 41.71 1.56 32.49
CA GLY A 666 41.77 0.63 31.35
C GLY A 666 42.74 -0.53 31.59
N ASN A 667 42.52 -1.67 30.91
CA ASN A 667 43.42 -2.82 31.03
C ASN A 667 44.87 -2.46 30.65
N LYS A 668 45.83 -3.21 31.19
CA LYS A 668 47.27 -3.00 30.94
C LYS A 668 47.93 -4.31 30.53
N THR A 669 48.76 -4.26 29.49
CA THR A 669 49.66 -5.36 29.11
C THR A 669 51.10 -4.90 29.34
N LEU A 670 51.89 -5.72 30.02
CA LEU A 670 53.25 -5.41 30.46
C LEU A 670 54.22 -6.47 29.93
N TYR A 671 55.12 -6.06 29.04
CA TYR A 671 56.11 -6.91 28.39
C TYR A 671 57.44 -6.86 29.16
N ALA A 672 58.01 -8.03 29.48
CA ALA A 672 59.32 -8.13 30.12
C ALA A 672 60.45 -8.10 29.06
N LYS A 673 61.35 -7.11 29.14
CA LYS A 673 62.57 -7.08 28.30
C LYS A 673 63.72 -7.79 29.01
N TRP A 674 64.43 -8.63 28.26
CA TRP A 674 65.56 -9.44 28.73
C TRP A 674 66.80 -9.16 27.87
N LYS A 675 67.99 -9.19 28.45
CA LYS A 675 69.26 -9.45 27.75
C LYS A 675 69.75 -10.84 28.20
N LYS A 676 70.31 -11.67 27.32
CA LYS A 676 71.05 -12.88 27.77
C LYS A 676 72.17 -12.44 28.73
N LYS A 677 72.49 -13.26 29.73
CA LYS A 677 73.74 -13.07 30.49
C LYS A 677 74.92 -13.20 29.53
#